data_AF-A0A9P1GMH2-F1
#
_entry.id   AF-A0A9P1GMH2-F1
#
_cell.length_a   1.000
_cell.length_b   1.000
_cell.length_c   1.000
_cell.angle_alpha   90.00
_cell.angle_beta   90.00
_cell.angle_gamma   90.00
#
_symmetry.space_group_name_H-M   'P 1'
#
loop_
_entity.id
_entity.type
_entity.pdbx_description
1 polymer ?
#
loop_
_entity_poly.entity_id
_entity_poly.type
_entity_poly.pdbx_seq_one_letter_code
_entity_poly.pdbx_strand_id
1 'polypeptide(L)'
;QVAILFAELPKFLHLLPASVPQSSLELELNREEDPQMRWLSLRQNSLLRQPVAAWRFRRNEVLMLLQVLKAWTLSSWPKGGAEMGMDRASFCRFILDVGLVDQHKVPYFWAVHLFDLLAKQIRFCAVDDQMLSSALLPVVFWWDLFPIVEHLAGQHFKIGQSNLRVKFIEHLAEIARLRLPSFAQKVMNISKEHLELMHQGVGVDDEQMTITEDETGKRTITKSRSLRAQNEKASSKVQLHILEDAAKQRQKSLLVEPEVLQLLWQHEEVFKALHKAYADDRGVSPIALPQTVAAFHSLVGLAAMCTSIGSFVETPEAGANMENIAAVLGDFIGGITLTGSLIAFGKLNGNLASKPLDLPGKNFLNLGGLFLFLFFMFKFLGTSGPGGVVILWLVAALACVMGVHLVGSVGGGDMPVCITVLNSYSGWALVAEGFLLKSPVLTIVGSLIGFSGAILTKIMCDAMNRDIMNVLFGGLNNAPVAKGNDTGPKEHVETSVAAVAEMLASAKEVLVVPGYGMAMARAQTAMGELASTLRANNIKLKFGVHPVAGRMPGQMNVLLAEAGVPHEWVLEMDEVNPDMENQDVVLVVGANDVVNSAAQELEGCAIWGMPVIEVWRSKKVIFCKRSMGGGYADLDNPVFYKENTEMLLGDAKKTSDSLAAMVKERLEKV
;
A
#
# COMPACT_ATOMS: atom_id res chain seq x y z
N GLN A 1 30.71 22.87 -30.11
CA GLN A 1 29.75 22.21 -29.19
C GLN A 1 29.37 23.13 -28.01
N VAL A 2 30.32 23.82 -27.37
CA VAL A 2 30.05 24.82 -26.29
C VAL A 2 29.26 26.06 -26.75
N ALA A 3 29.36 26.49 -28.01
CA ALA A 3 28.57 27.63 -28.52
C ALA A 3 27.05 27.34 -28.65
N ILE A 4 26.64 26.08 -28.77
CA ILE A 4 25.22 25.67 -28.81
C ILE A 4 24.64 25.60 -27.38
N LEU A 5 25.49 25.29 -26.39
CA LEU A 5 25.14 25.25 -24.96
C LEU A 5 24.60 26.60 -24.43
N PHE A 6 24.94 27.71 -25.09
CA PHE A 6 24.54 29.06 -24.66
C PHE A 6 23.48 29.73 -25.55
N ALA A 7 23.20 29.16 -26.73
CA ALA A 7 22.25 29.75 -27.68
C ALA A 7 20.77 29.45 -27.33
N GLU A 8 20.52 28.41 -26.52
CA GLU A 8 19.17 27.99 -26.12
C GLU A 8 18.77 28.49 -24.72
N LEU A 9 19.60 29.30 -24.05
CA LEU A 9 19.45 29.59 -22.62
C LEU A 9 18.54 30.77 -22.21
N PRO A 10 18.20 31.79 -23.03
CA PRO A 10 17.29 32.83 -22.54
C PRO A 10 16.00 32.95 -23.38
N LYS A 11 14.95 32.22 -22.98
CA LYS A 11 13.55 32.53 -23.37
C LYS A 11 12.55 32.52 -22.21
N PHE A 12 12.99 32.30 -20.97
CA PHE A 12 12.12 32.32 -19.80
C PHE A 12 11.43 33.69 -19.60
N LEU A 13 12.18 34.78 -19.78
CA LEU A 13 11.67 36.14 -19.59
C LEU A 13 10.56 36.53 -20.59
N HIS A 14 10.50 35.91 -21.76
CA HIS A 14 9.47 36.20 -22.78
C HIS A 14 8.13 35.50 -22.51
N LEU A 15 8.10 34.54 -21.59
CA LEU A 15 6.91 33.75 -21.25
C LEU A 15 6.23 34.22 -19.96
N LEU A 16 6.87 35.10 -19.20
CA LEU A 16 6.31 35.65 -17.97
C LEU A 16 5.25 36.72 -18.30
N PRO A 17 4.09 36.72 -17.62
CA PRO A 17 3.16 37.83 -17.69
C PRO A 17 3.85 39.15 -17.31
N ALA A 18 3.48 40.25 -17.97
CA ALA A 18 4.05 41.59 -17.70
C ALA A 18 3.85 42.08 -16.26
N SER A 19 3.02 41.40 -15.47
CA SER A 19 2.73 41.65 -14.05
C SER A 19 3.77 41.08 -13.09
N VAL A 20 4.73 40.26 -13.55
CA VAL A 20 5.76 39.66 -12.69
C VAL A 20 6.95 40.63 -12.51
N PRO A 21 7.25 41.10 -11.28
CA PRO A 21 8.37 42.02 -11.06
C PRO A 21 9.72 41.29 -11.22
N GLN A 22 10.60 41.80 -12.09
CA GLN A 22 11.93 41.22 -12.32
C GLN A 22 12.78 41.11 -11.05
N SER A 23 12.62 42.03 -10.10
CA SER A 23 13.30 42.00 -8.79
C SER A 23 12.90 40.80 -7.92
N SER A 24 11.74 40.19 -8.17
CA SER A 24 11.29 38.99 -7.45
C SER A 24 11.97 37.71 -7.95
N LEU A 25 12.61 37.79 -9.13
CA LEU A 25 13.26 36.69 -9.83
C LEU A 25 14.78 36.65 -9.60
N GLU A 26 15.38 37.66 -8.93
CA GLU A 26 16.83 37.78 -8.76
C GLU A 26 17.47 36.58 -8.04
N LEU A 27 16.76 35.90 -7.15
CA LEU A 27 17.24 34.68 -6.46
C LEU A 27 17.19 33.41 -7.34
N GLU A 28 16.30 33.38 -8.33
CA GLU A 28 16.14 32.26 -9.27
C GLU A 28 17.02 32.45 -10.53
N LEU A 29 17.16 33.69 -11.02
CA LEU A 29 18.02 34.08 -12.16
C LEU A 29 19.51 34.10 -11.83
N ASN A 30 19.94 34.55 -10.64
CA ASN A 30 21.35 34.50 -10.22
C ASN A 30 21.91 33.06 -10.14
N ARG A 31 21.04 32.04 -10.10
CA ARG A 31 21.45 30.63 -10.19
C ARG A 31 21.65 30.14 -11.62
N GLU A 32 21.20 30.91 -12.62
CA GLU A 32 21.36 30.61 -14.05
C GLU A 32 22.52 31.37 -14.70
N GLU A 33 22.93 32.53 -14.16
CA GLU A 33 23.92 33.42 -14.77
C GLU A 33 25.40 33.02 -14.59
N ASP A 34 25.71 31.99 -13.80
CA ASP A 34 27.09 31.49 -13.68
C ASP A 34 27.29 30.08 -14.27
N PRO A 35 27.62 30.00 -15.58
CA PRO A 35 27.95 28.75 -16.26
C PRO A 35 29.14 28.01 -15.64
N GLN A 36 30.08 28.71 -14.98
CA GLN A 36 31.25 28.11 -14.37
C GLN A 36 30.88 27.40 -13.06
N MET A 37 30.02 28.01 -12.23
CA MET A 37 29.48 27.38 -11.02
C MET A 37 28.64 26.14 -11.33
N ARG A 38 27.86 26.14 -12.42
CA ARG A 38 27.07 24.97 -12.86
C ARG A 38 27.99 23.80 -13.28
N TRP A 39 29.04 24.09 -14.04
CA TRP A 39 30.10 23.12 -14.39
C TRP A 39 30.84 22.57 -13.17
N LEU A 40 31.08 23.40 -12.15
CA LEU A 40 31.70 23.00 -10.88
C LEU A 40 30.77 22.10 -10.05
N SER A 41 29.46 22.39 -10.00
CA SER A 41 28.47 21.57 -9.26
C SER A 41 28.29 20.17 -9.85
N LEU A 42 28.31 20.04 -11.18
CA LEU A 42 28.29 18.74 -11.88
C LEU A 42 29.57 17.92 -11.66
N ARG A 43 30.73 18.59 -11.51
CA ARG A 43 32.01 17.93 -11.17
C ARG A 43 32.09 17.42 -9.72
N GLN A 44 31.36 18.05 -8.80
CA GLN A 44 31.40 17.68 -7.38
C GLN A 44 30.61 16.40 -7.07
N ASN A 45 29.64 16.03 -7.91
CA ASN A 45 28.81 14.84 -7.69
C ASN A 45 29.50 13.58 -8.24
N SER A 46 29.98 12.72 -7.34
CA SER A 46 30.84 11.57 -7.67
C SER A 46 30.21 10.56 -8.63
N LEU A 47 28.87 10.46 -8.63
CA LEU A 47 28.07 9.54 -9.46
C LEU A 47 28.01 9.95 -10.94
N LEU A 48 28.22 11.23 -11.28
CA LEU A 48 28.07 11.78 -12.64
C LEU A 48 29.41 12.19 -13.29
N ARG A 49 30.55 11.70 -12.76
CA ARG A 49 31.92 11.96 -13.24
C ARG A 49 32.23 11.34 -14.61
N GLN A 50 31.50 11.67 -15.66
CA GLN A 50 31.87 11.27 -17.02
C GLN A 50 32.21 12.51 -17.86
N PRO A 51 33.46 12.65 -18.35
CA PRO A 51 33.77 13.68 -19.34
C PRO A 51 32.89 13.45 -20.58
N VAL A 52 32.54 14.51 -21.33
CA VAL A 52 31.70 14.41 -22.56
C VAL A 52 32.27 13.40 -23.57
N ALA A 53 33.59 13.15 -23.54
CA ALA A 53 34.26 12.11 -24.33
C ALA A 53 33.95 10.65 -23.91
N ALA A 54 33.26 10.45 -22.77
CA ALA A 54 32.87 9.14 -22.22
C ALA A 54 31.36 8.85 -22.38
N TRP A 55 30.59 9.78 -22.96
CA TRP A 55 29.17 9.56 -23.25
C TRP A 55 29.01 8.42 -24.25
N ARG A 56 28.04 7.55 -23.95
CA ARG A 56 27.72 6.38 -24.78
C ARG A 56 26.98 6.81 -26.04
N PHE A 57 26.15 7.86 -26.01
CA PHE A 57 25.35 8.34 -27.15
C PHE A 57 26.11 9.36 -28.03
N ARG A 58 25.91 9.30 -29.35
CA ARG A 58 26.45 10.28 -30.31
C ARG A 58 25.66 11.60 -30.23
N ARG A 59 26.28 12.70 -30.68
CA ARG A 59 25.66 14.05 -30.66
C ARG A 59 24.22 14.09 -31.21
N ASN A 60 23.97 13.47 -32.36
CA ASN A 60 22.64 13.49 -32.99
C ASN A 60 21.61 12.67 -32.17
N GLU A 61 22.07 11.57 -31.54
CA GLU A 61 21.24 10.72 -30.68
C GLU A 61 20.86 11.45 -29.38
N VAL A 62 21.78 12.22 -28.81
CA VAL A 62 21.51 13.07 -27.64
C VAL A 62 20.45 14.12 -27.96
N LEU A 63 20.54 14.77 -29.13
CA LEU A 63 19.55 15.78 -29.54
C LEU A 63 18.16 15.17 -29.69
N MET A 64 18.05 13.98 -30.29
CA MET A 64 16.79 13.26 -30.41
C MET A 64 16.22 12.86 -29.04
N LEU A 65 17.05 12.34 -28.14
CA LEU A 65 16.63 12.00 -26.79
C LEU A 65 16.05 13.21 -26.05
N LEU A 66 16.71 14.36 -26.14
CA LEU A 66 16.22 15.60 -25.57
C LEU A 66 14.91 16.06 -26.21
N GLN A 67 14.74 15.89 -27.52
CA GLN A 67 13.47 16.18 -28.18
C GLN A 67 12.35 15.26 -27.64
N VAL A 68 12.61 13.96 -27.51
CA VAL A 68 11.61 12.99 -26.98
C VAL A 68 11.21 13.38 -25.56
N LEU A 69 12.18 13.68 -24.70
CA LEU A 69 11.95 14.10 -23.32
C LEU A 69 11.14 15.41 -23.24
N LYS A 70 11.43 16.38 -24.12
CA LYS A 70 10.67 17.61 -24.26
C LYS A 70 9.23 17.33 -24.70
N ALA A 71 9.01 16.47 -25.71
CA ALA A 71 7.68 16.10 -26.17
C ALA A 71 6.88 15.34 -25.09
N TRP A 72 7.54 14.49 -24.32
CA TRP A 72 6.93 13.80 -23.17
C TRP A 72 6.46 14.78 -22.11
N THR A 73 7.29 15.77 -21.81
CA THR A 73 6.97 16.79 -20.81
C THR A 73 5.94 17.78 -21.32
N LEU A 74 5.97 18.13 -22.60
CA LEU A 74 4.90 18.90 -23.26
C LEU A 74 3.55 18.16 -23.21
N SER A 75 3.57 16.82 -23.23
CA SER A 75 2.37 16.00 -23.11
C SER A 75 1.77 16.07 -21.71
N SER A 76 2.62 16.17 -20.68
CA SER A 76 2.19 16.39 -19.29
C SER A 76 1.86 17.87 -19.02
N TRP A 77 2.53 18.79 -19.72
CA TRP A 77 2.53 20.23 -19.42
C TRP A 77 2.48 21.10 -20.69
N PRO A 78 1.30 21.27 -21.31
CA PRO A 78 1.16 21.93 -22.60
C PRO A 78 1.36 23.46 -22.58
N LYS A 79 1.33 24.12 -21.41
CA LYS A 79 1.57 25.57 -21.25
C LYS A 79 2.96 25.82 -20.65
N GLY A 80 3.99 25.98 -21.50
CA GLY A 80 5.28 26.60 -21.17
C GLY A 80 6.25 25.89 -20.20
N GLY A 81 5.78 24.98 -19.33
CA GLY A 81 6.63 24.32 -18.34
C GLY A 81 7.69 23.37 -18.92
N ALA A 82 7.42 22.80 -20.09
CA ALA A 82 8.33 21.89 -20.79
C ALA A 82 9.54 22.58 -21.46
N GLU A 83 9.72 23.89 -21.31
CA GLU A 83 10.92 24.55 -21.80
C GLU A 83 12.09 24.46 -20.80
N MET A 84 11.79 24.35 -19.49
CA MET A 84 12.84 24.36 -18.46
C MET A 84 13.40 22.97 -18.16
N GLY A 85 12.54 21.97 -18.01
CA GLY A 85 12.98 20.64 -17.60
C GLY A 85 11.81 19.70 -17.38
N MET A 86 12.07 18.56 -16.76
CA MET A 86 11.08 17.54 -16.47
C MET A 86 10.79 17.53 -14.97
N ASP A 87 9.51 17.56 -14.61
CA ASP A 87 9.06 17.40 -13.22
C ASP A 87 9.11 15.92 -12.80
N ARG A 88 9.03 15.70 -11.48
CA ARG A 88 9.14 14.37 -10.88
C ARG A 88 8.11 13.37 -11.41
N ALA A 89 6.86 13.80 -11.61
CA ALA A 89 5.80 12.91 -12.06
C ALA A 89 6.00 12.51 -13.53
N SER A 90 6.34 13.48 -14.39
CA SER A 90 6.69 13.22 -15.79
C SER A 90 7.90 12.29 -15.92
N PHE A 91 8.93 12.47 -15.07
CA PHE A 91 10.10 11.61 -15.04
C PHE A 91 9.76 10.17 -14.61
N CYS A 92 9.00 10.02 -13.52
CA CYS A 92 8.55 8.71 -13.05
C CYS A 92 7.77 7.96 -14.13
N ARG A 93 6.91 8.68 -14.87
CA ARG A 93 6.16 8.11 -15.98
C ARG A 93 7.07 7.67 -17.12
N PHE A 94 7.99 8.54 -17.53
CA PHE A 94 8.93 8.27 -18.61
C PHE A 94 9.76 7.02 -18.35
N ILE A 95 10.38 6.89 -17.16
CA ILE A 95 11.24 5.73 -16.85
C ILE A 95 10.46 4.41 -16.78
N LEU A 96 9.17 4.45 -16.40
CA LEU A 96 8.30 3.28 -16.38
C LEU A 96 7.85 2.89 -17.80
N ASP A 97 7.37 3.85 -18.59
CA ASP A 97 6.85 3.59 -19.94
C ASP A 97 7.94 3.12 -20.91
N VAL A 98 9.17 3.64 -20.76
CA VAL A 98 10.34 3.24 -21.55
C VAL A 98 11.02 1.97 -20.99
N GLY A 99 10.54 1.45 -19.85
CA GLY A 99 11.09 0.23 -19.25
C GLY A 99 12.53 0.37 -18.73
N LEU A 100 12.92 1.57 -18.28
CA LEU A 100 14.27 1.83 -17.75
C LEU A 100 14.49 1.28 -16.34
N VAL A 101 13.42 0.87 -15.65
CA VAL A 101 13.42 0.38 -14.27
C VAL A 101 12.85 -1.04 -14.22
N ASP A 102 13.44 -1.89 -13.38
CA ASP A 102 12.98 -3.25 -13.13
C ASP A 102 13.40 -3.71 -11.71
N GLN A 103 12.87 -4.85 -11.24
CA GLN A 103 13.11 -5.33 -9.87
C GLN A 103 14.55 -5.82 -9.60
N HIS A 104 15.35 -6.10 -10.64
CA HIS A 104 16.60 -6.85 -10.52
C HIS A 104 17.86 -6.02 -10.89
N LYS A 105 17.77 -5.12 -11.87
CA LYS A 105 18.89 -4.36 -12.41
C LYS A 105 18.84 -2.88 -12.04
N VAL A 106 17.66 -2.28 -12.08
CA VAL A 106 17.48 -0.83 -11.83
C VAL A 106 16.21 -0.60 -11.00
N PRO A 107 16.30 -0.66 -9.65
CA PRO A 107 15.14 -0.49 -8.79
C PRO A 107 14.48 0.88 -8.95
N TYR A 108 13.14 0.90 -8.97
CA TYR A 108 12.35 2.13 -9.16
C TYR A 108 12.69 3.21 -8.13
N PHE A 109 12.76 2.87 -6.84
CA PHE A 109 13.09 3.82 -5.78
C PHE A 109 14.45 4.50 -5.99
N TRP A 110 15.42 3.74 -6.52
CA TRP A 110 16.77 4.24 -6.75
C TRP A 110 16.82 5.21 -7.94
N ALA A 111 16.11 4.89 -9.02
CA ALA A 111 15.99 5.78 -10.17
C ALA A 111 15.30 7.12 -9.80
N VAL A 112 14.26 7.06 -8.97
CA VAL A 112 13.58 8.26 -8.46
C VAL A 112 14.47 9.05 -7.49
N HIS A 113 15.24 8.38 -6.63
CA HIS A 113 16.19 9.05 -5.75
C HIS A 113 17.26 9.81 -6.52
N LEU A 114 17.75 9.27 -7.66
CA LEU A 114 18.70 9.95 -8.53
C LEU A 114 18.13 11.25 -9.14
N PHE A 115 16.83 11.26 -9.47
CA PHE A 115 16.12 12.48 -9.86
C PHE A 115 16.06 13.49 -8.72
N ASP A 116 15.66 13.04 -7.52
CA ASP A 116 15.48 13.91 -6.35
C ASP A 116 16.79 14.60 -5.93
N LEU A 117 17.95 13.95 -6.16
CA LEU A 117 19.28 14.52 -5.91
C LEU A 117 19.65 15.69 -6.83
N LEU A 118 19.12 15.73 -8.06
CA LEU A 118 19.42 16.77 -9.05
C LEU A 118 18.28 17.79 -9.21
N ALA A 119 17.10 17.48 -8.66
CA ALA A 119 15.93 18.32 -8.77
C ALA A 119 16.12 19.65 -8.05
N LYS A 120 15.67 20.73 -8.69
CA LYS A 120 15.67 22.07 -8.13
C LYS A 120 14.24 22.55 -7.97
N GLN A 121 13.98 23.22 -6.85
CA GLN A 121 12.67 23.80 -6.56
C GLN A 121 12.48 25.06 -7.39
N ILE A 122 11.46 25.06 -8.25
CA ILE A 122 11.13 26.17 -9.16
C ILE A 122 9.66 26.53 -8.98
N ARG A 123 9.33 27.82 -8.96
CA ARG A 123 7.93 28.27 -9.04
C ARG A 123 7.49 28.35 -10.48
N PHE A 124 6.32 27.79 -10.77
CA PHE A 124 5.66 27.97 -12.04
C PHE A 124 4.30 28.63 -11.81
N CYS A 125 3.98 29.64 -12.62
CA CYS A 125 2.73 30.36 -12.57
C CYS A 125 2.01 30.24 -13.92
N ALA A 126 0.75 29.83 -13.92
CA ALA A 126 -0.07 29.92 -15.12
C ALA A 126 -0.28 31.39 -15.50
N VAL A 127 -0.62 31.65 -16.77
CA VAL A 127 -0.81 33.01 -17.33
C VAL A 127 -1.81 33.86 -16.51
N ASP A 128 -2.74 33.20 -15.82
CA ASP A 128 -3.85 33.81 -15.08
C ASP A 128 -3.68 33.77 -13.55
N ASP A 129 -2.60 33.17 -13.03
CA ASP A 129 -2.36 33.00 -11.59
C ASP A 129 -1.39 34.05 -11.02
N GLN A 130 -1.38 34.21 -9.69
CA GLN A 130 -0.36 35.00 -8.99
C GLN A 130 0.88 34.13 -8.67
N MET A 131 2.06 34.60 -9.02
CA MET A 131 3.34 33.88 -8.82
C MET A 131 3.60 33.54 -7.33
N LEU A 132 3.18 34.43 -6.41
CA LEU A 132 3.38 34.26 -4.96
C LEU A 132 2.50 33.16 -4.35
N SER A 133 1.35 32.83 -4.96
CA SER A 133 0.46 31.76 -4.49
C SER A 133 0.77 30.39 -5.11
N SER A 134 1.73 30.32 -6.04
CA SER A 134 2.06 29.10 -6.77
C SER A 134 3.04 28.21 -5.97
N ALA A 135 2.76 26.91 -5.94
CA ALA A 135 3.58 25.92 -5.26
C ALA A 135 4.96 25.75 -5.92
N LEU A 136 5.97 25.44 -5.11
CA LEU A 136 7.29 25.05 -5.60
C LEU A 136 7.23 23.62 -6.13
N LEU A 137 7.75 23.42 -7.34
CA LEU A 137 7.83 22.11 -7.97
C LEU A 137 9.30 21.69 -8.15
N PRO A 138 9.64 20.44 -7.81
CA PRO A 138 10.96 19.88 -8.10
C PRO A 138 11.08 19.57 -9.61
N VAL A 139 12.01 20.24 -10.28
CA VAL A 139 12.27 20.08 -11.71
C VAL A 139 13.76 19.80 -11.94
N VAL A 140 14.06 18.86 -12.82
CA VAL A 140 15.42 18.61 -13.33
C VAL A 140 15.54 19.21 -14.73
N PHE A 141 16.56 20.04 -14.95
CA PHE A 141 16.80 20.68 -16.24
C PHE A 141 17.20 19.67 -17.33
N TRP A 142 16.94 19.98 -18.60
CA TRP A 142 17.17 19.06 -19.74
C TRP A 142 18.56 18.42 -19.78
N TRP A 143 19.60 19.21 -19.54
CA TRP A 143 20.97 18.74 -19.57
C TRP A 143 21.41 17.97 -18.32
N ASP A 144 20.72 18.17 -17.19
CA ASP A 144 20.92 17.40 -15.95
C ASP A 144 20.11 16.07 -16.00
N LEU A 145 19.02 16.06 -16.77
CA LEU A 145 18.16 14.90 -17.00
C LEU A 145 18.82 13.86 -17.93
N PHE A 146 19.56 14.32 -18.94
CA PHE A 146 20.22 13.43 -19.89
C PHE A 146 21.22 12.44 -19.23
N PRO A 147 22.14 12.88 -18.34
CA PRO A 147 23.03 11.99 -17.60
C PRO A 147 22.28 10.94 -16.76
N ILE A 148 21.12 11.29 -16.19
CA ILE A 148 20.27 10.34 -15.47
C ILE A 148 19.80 9.25 -16.43
N VAL A 149 19.18 9.63 -17.54
CA VAL A 149 18.64 8.68 -18.53
C VAL A 149 19.74 7.80 -19.13
N GLU A 150 20.90 8.39 -19.45
CA GLU A 150 22.06 7.66 -19.95
C GLU A 150 22.58 6.63 -18.93
N HIS A 151 22.63 7.00 -17.65
CA HIS A 151 23.05 6.10 -16.59
C HIS A 151 22.06 4.94 -16.43
N LEU A 152 20.75 5.22 -16.38
CA LEU A 152 19.69 4.20 -16.26
C LEU A 152 19.72 3.23 -17.45
N ALA A 153 19.73 3.75 -18.67
CA ALA A 153 19.84 2.94 -19.89
C ALA A 153 21.14 2.11 -19.88
N GLY A 154 22.23 2.71 -19.38
CA GLY A 154 23.52 2.08 -19.29
C GLY A 154 23.63 0.94 -18.27
N GLN A 155 22.71 0.82 -17.32
CA GLN A 155 22.61 -0.31 -16.38
C GLN A 155 21.59 -1.34 -16.87
N HIS A 156 20.43 -0.91 -17.37
CA HIS A 156 19.36 -1.80 -17.79
C HIS A 156 19.74 -2.67 -19.01
N PHE A 157 20.36 -2.05 -20.03
CA PHE A 157 20.69 -2.72 -21.30
C PHE A 157 22.10 -3.36 -21.35
N LYS A 158 22.82 -3.46 -20.22
CA LYS A 158 24.13 -4.16 -20.15
C LYS A 158 23.91 -5.68 -20.15
N ILE A 159 24.20 -6.35 -21.27
CA ILE A 159 24.70 -7.74 -21.41
C ILE A 159 25.12 -7.94 -22.89
N GLY A 160 26.42 -8.18 -23.15
CA GLY A 160 26.93 -8.89 -24.33
C GLY A 160 26.66 -8.36 -25.76
N GLN A 161 26.03 -7.20 -25.98
CA GLN A 161 25.61 -6.76 -27.32
C GLN A 161 26.33 -5.51 -27.81
N SER A 162 26.84 -5.58 -29.03
CA SER A 162 27.63 -4.57 -29.71
C SER A 162 26.85 -3.32 -30.17
N ASN A 163 25.65 -3.03 -29.65
CA ASN A 163 24.93 -1.78 -29.97
C ASN A 163 23.82 -1.40 -28.97
N LEU A 164 24.16 -1.25 -27.68
CA LEU A 164 23.27 -0.76 -26.61
C LEU A 164 22.52 0.54 -27.01
N ARG A 165 23.22 1.46 -27.68
CA ARG A 165 22.64 2.72 -28.19
C ARG A 165 21.46 2.48 -29.13
N VAL A 166 21.64 1.61 -30.12
CA VAL A 166 20.69 1.40 -31.21
C VAL A 166 19.41 0.80 -30.65
N LYS A 167 19.53 -0.24 -29.82
CA LYS A 167 18.37 -0.90 -29.20
C LYS A 167 17.58 0.01 -28.28
N PHE A 168 18.27 0.83 -27.47
CA PHE A 168 17.59 1.78 -26.61
C PHE A 168 16.83 2.84 -27.43
N ILE A 169 17.45 3.34 -28.50
CA ILE A 169 16.85 4.35 -29.39
C ILE A 169 15.64 3.77 -30.14
N GLU A 170 15.76 2.56 -30.69
CA GLU A 170 14.65 1.87 -31.37
C GLU A 170 13.49 1.64 -30.41
N HIS A 171 13.78 1.12 -29.21
CA HIS A 171 12.76 0.90 -28.19
C HIS A 171 12.08 2.20 -27.76
N LEU A 172 12.86 3.25 -27.50
CA LEU A 172 12.33 4.56 -27.13
C LEU A 172 11.45 5.15 -28.25
N ALA A 173 11.87 5.03 -29.52
CA ALA A 173 11.10 5.54 -30.64
C ALA A 173 9.77 4.79 -30.82
N GLU A 174 9.77 3.47 -30.63
CA GLU A 174 8.57 2.65 -30.67
C GLU A 174 7.59 3.03 -29.55
N ILE A 175 8.07 3.11 -28.31
CA ILE A 175 7.26 3.53 -27.16
C ILE A 175 6.75 4.96 -27.34
N ALA A 176 7.60 5.89 -27.80
CA ALA A 176 7.19 7.28 -28.06
C ALA A 176 6.08 7.35 -29.12
N ARG A 177 6.14 6.52 -30.16
CA ARG A 177 5.08 6.41 -31.19
C ARG A 177 3.76 5.87 -30.62
N LEU A 178 3.82 4.96 -29.64
CA LEU A 178 2.63 4.36 -29.04
C LEU A 178 2.03 5.21 -27.92
N ARG A 179 2.86 5.91 -27.15
CA ARG A 179 2.48 6.57 -25.89
C ARG A 179 2.34 8.08 -25.98
N LEU A 180 3.06 8.76 -26.88
CA LEU A 180 2.91 10.21 -27.03
C LEU A 180 1.62 10.54 -27.78
N PRO A 181 0.89 11.61 -27.39
CA PRO A 181 -0.25 12.11 -28.15
C PRO A 181 0.13 12.53 -29.57
N SER A 182 -0.82 12.49 -30.51
CA SER A 182 -0.58 12.82 -31.93
C SER A 182 0.00 14.22 -32.14
N PHE A 183 -0.29 15.20 -31.26
CA PHE A 183 0.33 16.52 -31.33
C PHE A 183 1.82 16.49 -30.92
N ALA A 184 2.17 15.75 -29.87
CA ALA A 184 3.55 15.57 -29.43
C ALA A 184 4.34 14.73 -30.45
N GLN A 185 3.71 13.75 -31.09
CA GLN A 185 4.31 13.01 -32.21
C GLN A 185 4.63 13.92 -33.41
N LYS A 186 3.77 14.89 -33.71
CA LYS A 186 4.03 15.90 -34.76
C LYS A 186 5.20 16.82 -34.40
N VAL A 187 5.33 17.21 -33.13
CA VAL A 187 6.49 17.98 -32.62
C VAL A 187 7.80 17.20 -32.81
N MET A 188 7.73 15.88 -32.72
CA MET A 188 8.89 14.99 -32.80
C MET A 188 9.36 14.68 -34.22
N ASN A 189 8.51 14.81 -35.24
CA ASN A 189 8.84 14.51 -36.66
C ASN A 189 9.62 13.19 -36.88
N ILE A 190 9.41 12.17 -36.03
CA ILE A 190 10.11 10.88 -36.10
C ILE A 190 9.42 10.00 -37.14
N SER A 191 9.87 10.07 -38.40
CA SER A 191 9.57 9.05 -39.40
C SER A 191 10.60 7.91 -39.33
N LYS A 192 10.28 6.72 -39.89
CA LYS A 192 11.27 5.64 -40.08
C LYS A 192 12.51 6.13 -40.83
N GLU A 193 12.32 7.00 -41.82
CA GLU A 193 13.38 7.64 -42.61
C GLU A 193 14.30 8.53 -41.74
N HIS A 194 13.75 9.21 -40.73
CA HIS A 194 14.50 10.06 -39.80
C HIS A 194 15.47 9.24 -38.92
N LEU A 195 15.05 8.04 -38.51
CA LEU A 195 15.89 7.09 -37.76
C LEU A 195 16.95 6.42 -38.65
N GLU A 196 16.60 6.12 -39.91
CA GLU A 196 17.52 5.56 -40.91
C GLU A 196 18.64 6.54 -41.31
N LEU A 197 18.32 7.81 -41.54
CA LEU A 197 19.31 8.86 -41.84
C LEU A 197 20.31 9.08 -40.68
N MET A 198 19.83 8.98 -39.43
CA MET A 198 20.69 9.09 -38.24
C MET A 198 21.55 7.84 -37.99
N HIS A 199 21.05 6.64 -38.32
CA HIS A 199 21.85 5.41 -38.31
C HIS A 199 23.08 5.54 -39.24
N GLN A 200 22.90 6.21 -40.39
CA GLN A 200 23.95 6.50 -41.37
C GLN A 200 24.91 7.64 -40.97
N GLY A 201 24.63 8.36 -39.87
CA GLY A 201 25.51 9.42 -39.34
C GLY A 201 25.39 10.77 -40.04
N VAL A 202 24.39 10.99 -40.87
CA VAL A 202 24.14 12.26 -41.57
C VAL A 202 23.37 13.21 -40.61
N GLY A 203 23.85 14.44 -40.45
CA GLY A 203 23.20 15.46 -39.62
C GLY A 203 21.98 16.06 -40.34
N VAL A 204 20.93 16.39 -39.58
CA VAL A 204 19.69 17.03 -40.11
C VAL A 204 19.94 18.49 -40.55
N ASP A 205 21.08 19.08 -40.18
CA ASP A 205 21.43 20.48 -40.42
C ASP A 205 22.56 20.69 -41.46
N ASP A 206 23.05 19.65 -42.14
CA ASP A 206 24.13 19.84 -43.12
C ASP A 206 23.56 20.43 -44.43
N GLU A 207 23.72 21.75 -44.62
CA GLU A 207 23.45 22.43 -45.89
C GLU A 207 24.33 21.84 -47.00
N GLN A 208 23.77 21.00 -47.87
CA GLN A 208 24.47 20.57 -49.08
C GLN A 208 24.37 21.65 -50.16
N MET A 209 25.48 22.34 -50.41
CA MET A 209 25.69 23.10 -51.65
C MET A 209 26.17 22.16 -52.74
N THR A 210 25.36 21.94 -53.77
CA THR A 210 25.79 21.27 -55.00
C THR A 210 26.08 22.32 -56.07
N ILE A 211 27.31 22.31 -56.59
CA ILE A 211 27.77 23.14 -57.70
C ILE A 211 27.88 22.22 -58.91
N THR A 212 27.14 22.54 -59.97
CA THR A 212 27.31 21.87 -61.28
C THR A 212 27.79 22.89 -62.31
N GLU A 213 28.78 22.48 -63.10
CA GLU A 213 29.28 23.20 -64.28
C GLU A 213 28.77 22.51 -65.54
N ASP A 214 28.12 23.28 -66.40
CA ASP A 214 27.70 22.79 -67.72
C ASP A 214 28.83 23.01 -68.74
N GLU A 215 28.80 22.32 -69.88
CA GLU A 215 29.88 22.23 -70.90
C GLU A 215 30.31 23.58 -71.54
N THR A 216 29.71 24.70 -71.14
CA THR A 216 30.12 26.07 -71.54
C THR A 216 30.80 26.87 -70.42
N GLY A 217 31.11 26.23 -69.28
CA GLY A 217 31.89 26.83 -68.19
C GLY A 217 31.10 27.72 -67.21
N LYS A 218 29.76 27.63 -67.20
CA LYS A 218 28.91 28.42 -66.29
C LYS A 218 28.55 27.59 -65.05
N ARG A 219 28.91 28.07 -63.86
CA ARG A 219 28.58 27.46 -62.56
C ARG A 219 27.16 27.84 -62.12
N THR A 220 26.32 26.85 -61.86
CA THR A 220 25.00 27.06 -61.25
C THR A 220 25.00 26.50 -59.83
N ILE A 221 24.63 27.35 -58.85
CA ILE A 221 24.54 26.95 -57.43
C ILE A 221 23.07 26.71 -57.10
N THR A 222 22.73 25.49 -56.73
CA THR A 222 21.36 25.15 -56.30
C THR A 222 21.34 25.00 -54.78
N LYS A 223 20.52 25.80 -54.09
CA LYS A 223 20.27 25.69 -52.64
C LYS A 223 18.97 24.93 -52.41
N SER A 224 19.00 23.76 -51.77
CA SER A 224 17.79 23.12 -51.26
C SER A 224 17.36 23.79 -49.95
N ARG A 225 16.07 24.13 -49.82
CA ARG A 225 15.53 24.74 -48.59
C ARG A 225 15.37 23.67 -47.50
N SER A 226 15.88 23.96 -46.30
CA SER A 226 15.68 23.11 -45.13
C SER A 226 14.22 23.07 -44.66
N LEU A 227 13.83 21.93 -44.07
CA LEU A 227 12.53 21.64 -43.46
C LEU A 227 12.06 22.70 -42.45
N ARG A 228 12.98 23.50 -41.90
CA ARG A 228 12.70 24.56 -40.92
C ARG A 228 11.79 25.66 -41.46
N ALA A 229 11.93 26.02 -42.74
CA ALA A 229 11.13 27.08 -43.37
C ALA A 229 9.67 26.67 -43.68
N GLN A 230 9.39 25.36 -43.78
CA GLN A 230 8.02 24.86 -43.92
C GLN A 230 7.29 24.79 -42.58
N ASN A 231 8.00 24.56 -41.47
CA ASN A 231 7.42 24.41 -40.13
C ASN A 231 7.05 25.73 -39.43
N GLU A 232 7.75 26.84 -39.69
CA GLU A 232 7.45 28.11 -39.00
C GLU A 232 6.09 28.73 -39.39
N LYS A 233 5.62 28.53 -40.63
CA LYS A 233 4.31 29.06 -41.09
C LYS A 233 3.11 28.25 -40.61
N ALA A 234 3.30 26.99 -40.21
CA ALA A 234 2.23 26.16 -39.65
C ALA A 234 1.99 26.45 -38.16
N SER A 235 2.96 27.05 -37.46
CA SER A 235 3.00 27.08 -35.99
C SER A 235 1.89 27.92 -35.36
N SER A 236 1.51 29.08 -35.91
CA SER A 236 0.68 30.05 -35.16
C SER A 236 -0.81 29.68 -35.04
N LYS A 237 -1.40 29.05 -36.08
CA LYS A 237 -2.80 28.57 -36.04
C LYS A 237 -2.92 27.17 -35.45
N VAL A 238 -1.89 26.34 -35.65
CA VAL A 238 -1.83 24.98 -35.11
C VAL A 238 -1.57 25.03 -33.61
N GLN A 239 -0.75 25.96 -33.08
CA GLN A 239 -0.52 26.13 -31.64
C GLN A 239 -1.81 26.43 -30.85
N LEU A 240 -2.71 27.27 -31.36
CA LEU A 240 -3.95 27.61 -30.65
C LEU A 240 -4.92 26.43 -30.58
N HIS A 241 -5.07 25.69 -31.68
CA HIS A 241 -5.92 24.49 -31.73
C HIS A 241 -5.30 23.30 -30.98
N ILE A 242 -3.95 23.20 -30.96
CA ILE A 242 -3.19 22.26 -30.13
C ILE A 242 -3.44 22.51 -28.65
N LEU A 243 -3.53 23.77 -28.21
CA LEU A 243 -3.79 24.11 -26.80
C LEU A 243 -5.23 23.74 -26.38
N GLU A 244 -6.21 23.85 -27.29
CA GLU A 244 -7.60 23.42 -27.06
C GLU A 244 -7.77 21.90 -27.07
N ASP A 245 -7.10 21.18 -27.97
CA ASP A 245 -7.11 19.71 -28.02
C ASP A 245 -6.34 19.09 -26.84
N ALA A 246 -5.25 19.73 -26.38
CA ALA A 246 -4.50 19.32 -25.18
C ALA A 246 -5.32 19.50 -23.88
N ALA A 247 -6.23 20.47 -23.83
CA ALA A 247 -7.18 20.61 -22.73
C ALA A 247 -8.23 19.48 -22.72
N LYS A 248 -8.63 18.98 -23.90
CA LYS A 248 -9.57 17.86 -24.05
C LYS A 248 -8.94 16.47 -23.85
N GLN A 249 -7.64 16.31 -24.11
CA GLN A 249 -6.94 15.02 -24.03
C GLN A 249 -6.29 14.70 -22.67
N ARG A 250 -6.54 15.50 -21.63
CA ARG A 250 -6.03 15.32 -20.26
C ARG A 250 -6.45 14.00 -19.57
N GLN A 251 -7.23 13.15 -20.24
CA GLN A 251 -8.04 12.07 -19.65
C GLN A 251 -7.54 10.63 -19.92
N LYS A 252 -6.33 10.40 -20.46
CA LYS A 252 -5.93 9.05 -20.94
C LYS A 252 -4.51 8.56 -20.58
N SER A 253 -4.02 8.76 -19.36
CA SER A 253 -2.73 8.18 -18.93
C SER A 253 -2.80 7.58 -17.51
N LEU A 254 -2.78 6.24 -17.43
CA LEU A 254 -2.97 5.43 -16.22
C LEU A 254 -1.82 5.54 -15.21
N LEU A 255 -1.95 6.48 -14.28
CA LEU A 255 -1.90 6.24 -12.82
C LEU A 255 -2.54 7.39 -12.02
N VAL A 256 -3.31 8.23 -12.71
CA VAL A 256 -4.07 9.33 -12.12
C VAL A 256 -5.29 9.52 -13.00
N GLU A 257 -6.39 8.83 -12.69
CA GLU A 257 -7.66 9.15 -13.33
C GLU A 257 -8.05 10.58 -12.90
N PRO A 258 -8.35 11.51 -13.82
CA PRO A 258 -8.90 12.82 -13.47
C PRO A 258 -10.15 12.68 -12.61
N GLU A 259 -10.93 11.62 -12.79
CA GLU A 259 -12.06 11.28 -11.94
C GLU A 259 -11.62 10.98 -10.50
N VAL A 260 -10.47 10.31 -10.27
CA VAL A 260 -9.92 10.04 -8.93
C VAL A 260 -9.36 11.30 -8.29
N LEU A 261 -8.62 12.15 -9.03
CA LEU A 261 -8.21 13.45 -8.50
C LEU A 261 -9.39 14.39 -8.29
N GLN A 262 -10.39 14.33 -9.15
CA GLN A 262 -11.62 15.10 -9.03
C GLN A 262 -12.46 14.57 -7.87
N LEU A 263 -12.48 13.26 -7.58
CA LEU A 263 -13.08 12.67 -6.38
C LEU A 263 -12.29 13.06 -5.13
N LEU A 264 -10.95 12.97 -5.17
CA LEU A 264 -10.06 13.38 -4.09
C LEU A 264 -10.18 14.88 -3.82
N TRP A 265 -10.46 15.70 -4.84
CA TRP A 265 -10.68 17.14 -4.72
C TRP A 265 -12.12 17.47 -4.30
N GLN A 266 -13.13 16.81 -4.89
CA GLN A 266 -14.54 16.96 -4.53
C GLN A 266 -14.82 16.47 -3.11
N HIS A 267 -14.07 15.46 -2.66
CA HIS A 267 -14.12 14.89 -1.31
C HIS A 267 -12.83 15.15 -0.54
N GLU A 268 -12.11 16.23 -0.84
CA GLU A 268 -10.83 16.59 -0.21
C GLU A 268 -10.96 16.64 1.31
N GLU A 269 -12.06 17.16 1.82
CA GLU A 269 -12.35 17.20 3.25
C GLU A 269 -12.53 15.80 3.85
N VAL A 270 -13.09 14.84 3.10
CA VAL A 270 -13.18 13.43 3.55
C VAL A 270 -11.80 12.80 3.63
N PHE A 271 -10.97 13.00 2.60
CA PHE A 271 -9.62 12.45 2.57
C PHE A 271 -8.69 13.13 3.58
N LYS A 272 -8.80 14.45 3.78
CA LYS A 272 -8.10 15.17 4.85
C LYS A 272 -8.58 14.73 6.23
N ALA A 273 -9.89 14.53 6.43
CA ALA A 273 -10.44 14.03 7.70
C ALA A 273 -9.96 12.60 7.98
N LEU A 274 -9.97 11.71 6.98
CA LEU A 274 -9.40 10.37 7.07
C LEU A 274 -7.90 10.46 7.38
N HIS A 275 -7.12 11.18 6.57
CA HIS A 275 -5.69 11.34 6.79
C HIS A 275 -5.37 11.91 8.18
N LYS A 276 -6.11 12.92 8.65
CA LYS A 276 -5.98 13.47 10.00
C LYS A 276 -6.39 12.48 11.09
N ALA A 277 -7.38 11.63 10.86
CA ALA A 277 -7.74 10.56 11.78
C ALA A 277 -6.67 9.45 11.85
N TYR A 278 -5.89 9.25 10.78
CA TYR A 278 -4.91 8.17 10.65
C TYR A 278 -3.44 8.57 10.88
N ALA A 279 -3.07 9.82 10.60
CA ALA A 279 -1.68 10.30 10.56
C ALA A 279 -1.35 11.34 11.63
N ASP A 280 -2.32 11.78 12.44
CA ASP A 280 -2.05 12.61 13.62
C ASP A 280 -1.43 11.73 14.73
N ASP A 281 -0.57 12.28 15.60
CA ASP A 281 0.05 11.59 16.74
C ASP A 281 -0.98 11.13 17.80
N ARG A 282 -2.25 11.50 17.60
CA ARG A 282 -3.44 11.02 18.33
C ARG A 282 -4.21 9.94 17.57
N GLY A 283 -3.62 9.39 16.50
CA GLY A 283 -4.22 8.40 15.61
C GLY A 283 -4.73 7.18 16.35
N VAL A 284 -5.55 6.39 15.66
CA VAL A 284 -6.17 5.20 16.26
C VAL A 284 -5.09 4.29 16.84
N SER A 285 -5.10 4.11 18.17
CA SER A 285 -4.14 3.25 18.86
C SER A 285 -4.08 1.88 18.20
N PRO A 286 -2.90 1.23 18.10
CA PRO A 286 -2.79 -0.13 17.54
C PRO A 286 -3.68 -1.17 18.25
N ILE A 287 -4.12 -0.87 19.47
CA ILE A 287 -5.12 -1.65 20.22
C ILE A 287 -6.49 -1.65 19.52
N ALA A 288 -6.84 -0.53 18.89
CA ALA A 288 -8.10 -0.30 18.19
C ALA A 288 -8.03 -0.63 16.68
N LEU A 289 -6.91 -1.17 16.21
CA LEU A 289 -6.74 -1.61 14.83
C LEU A 289 -7.82 -2.62 14.37
N PRO A 290 -8.24 -3.63 15.18
CA PRO A 290 -9.21 -4.62 14.73
C PRO A 290 -10.56 -4.01 14.34
N GLN A 291 -11.13 -3.14 15.18
CA GLN A 291 -12.40 -2.48 14.86
C GLN A 291 -12.25 -1.51 13.68
N THR A 292 -11.13 -0.81 13.57
CA THR A 292 -10.88 0.12 12.47
C THR A 292 -10.82 -0.58 11.11
N VAL A 293 -10.17 -1.74 11.06
CA VAL A 293 -10.15 -2.60 9.87
C VAL A 293 -11.58 -3.04 9.51
N ALA A 294 -12.38 -3.44 10.51
CA ALA A 294 -13.79 -3.74 10.28
C ALA A 294 -14.54 -2.52 9.70
N ALA A 295 -14.37 -1.33 10.27
CA ALA A 295 -14.99 -0.11 9.75
C ALA A 295 -14.60 0.18 8.28
N PHE A 296 -13.35 -0.05 7.89
CA PHE A 296 -12.92 0.12 6.50
C PHE A 296 -13.60 -0.85 5.54
N HIS A 297 -13.70 -2.13 5.89
CA HIS A 297 -14.43 -3.09 5.06
C HIS A 297 -15.88 -2.66 4.84
N SER A 298 -16.50 -2.01 5.84
CA SER A 298 -17.86 -1.50 5.69
C SER A 298 -17.97 -0.44 4.59
N LEU A 299 -16.98 0.45 4.48
CA LEU A 299 -16.93 1.48 3.43
C LEU A 299 -16.72 0.87 2.05
N VAL A 300 -15.89 -0.17 1.95
CA VAL A 300 -15.72 -0.92 0.69
C VAL A 300 -17.02 -1.58 0.27
N GLY A 301 -17.75 -2.20 1.21
CA GLY A 301 -19.06 -2.78 0.95
C GLY A 301 -20.08 -1.75 0.47
N LEU A 302 -20.13 -0.57 1.10
CA LEU A 302 -21.00 0.53 0.68
C LEU A 302 -20.66 1.02 -0.73
N ALA A 303 -19.37 1.17 -1.05
CA ALA A 303 -18.92 1.55 -2.38
C ALA A 303 -19.40 0.55 -3.43
N ALA A 304 -19.22 -0.76 -3.19
CA ALA A 304 -19.67 -1.83 -4.07
C ALA A 304 -21.18 -1.78 -4.38
N MET A 305 -22.01 -1.53 -3.37
CA MET A 305 -23.45 -1.36 -3.55
C MET A 305 -23.77 -0.13 -4.41
N CYS A 306 -23.16 1.01 -4.07
CA CYS A 306 -23.37 2.27 -4.79
C CYS A 306 -22.95 2.16 -6.26
N THR A 307 -21.80 1.53 -6.55
CA THR A 307 -21.32 1.29 -7.91
C THR A 307 -22.27 0.36 -8.68
N SER A 308 -22.72 -0.72 -8.05
CA SER A 308 -23.61 -1.71 -8.66
C SER A 308 -24.96 -1.09 -9.05
N ILE A 309 -25.59 -0.37 -8.13
CA ILE A 309 -26.85 0.33 -8.37
C ILE A 309 -26.65 1.46 -9.38
N GLY A 310 -25.59 2.26 -9.22
CA GLY A 310 -25.30 3.41 -10.08
C GLY A 310 -25.06 3.02 -11.54
N SER A 311 -24.28 1.98 -11.79
CA SER A 311 -23.98 1.49 -13.14
C SER A 311 -25.23 0.97 -13.85
N PHE A 312 -26.13 0.27 -13.14
CA PHE A 312 -27.39 -0.18 -13.73
C PHE A 312 -28.37 0.98 -13.98
N VAL A 313 -28.37 2.02 -13.12
CA VAL A 313 -29.19 3.22 -13.37
C VAL A 313 -28.77 3.92 -14.66
N GLU A 314 -27.46 3.96 -14.97
CA GLU A 314 -26.94 4.52 -16.21
C GLU A 314 -27.34 3.71 -17.44
N THR A 315 -27.34 2.37 -17.31
CA THR A 315 -27.65 1.44 -18.41
C THR A 315 -28.66 0.37 -17.98
N PRO A 316 -29.97 0.71 -17.87
CA PRO A 316 -30.95 -0.16 -17.24
C PRO A 316 -31.50 -1.22 -18.21
N GLU A 317 -30.63 -2.04 -18.76
CA GLU A 317 -30.95 -3.10 -19.71
C GLU A 317 -31.05 -4.47 -19.03
N ALA A 318 -32.07 -5.24 -19.40
CA ALA A 318 -32.19 -6.63 -18.96
C ALA A 318 -31.19 -7.51 -19.72
N GLY A 319 -30.69 -8.56 -19.06
CA GLY A 319 -29.84 -9.56 -19.70
C GLY A 319 -28.95 -10.29 -18.71
N ALA A 320 -28.66 -11.56 -19.01
CA ALA A 320 -27.67 -12.37 -18.28
C ALA A 320 -26.25 -12.16 -18.84
N ASN A 321 -25.85 -10.89 -18.97
CA ASN A 321 -24.49 -10.52 -19.35
C ASN A 321 -23.58 -10.43 -18.11
N MET A 322 -22.27 -10.33 -18.34
CA MET A 322 -21.30 -10.28 -17.24
C MET A 322 -21.53 -9.06 -16.35
N GLU A 323 -21.88 -7.91 -16.94
CA GLU A 323 -22.12 -6.66 -16.22
C GLU A 323 -23.27 -6.79 -15.21
N ASN A 324 -24.43 -7.28 -15.62
CA ASN A 324 -25.60 -7.46 -14.75
C ASN A 324 -25.36 -8.54 -13.69
N ILE A 325 -24.70 -9.64 -14.06
CA ILE A 325 -24.33 -10.68 -13.09
C ILE A 325 -23.36 -10.11 -12.04
N ALA A 326 -22.38 -9.31 -12.48
CA ALA A 326 -21.44 -8.66 -11.60
C ALA A 326 -22.11 -7.59 -10.72
N ALA A 327 -23.04 -6.80 -11.24
CA ALA A 327 -23.78 -5.80 -10.47
C ALA A 327 -24.57 -6.44 -9.33
N VAL A 328 -25.37 -7.48 -9.60
CA VAL A 328 -26.21 -8.11 -8.57
C VAL A 328 -25.38 -8.88 -7.53
N LEU A 329 -24.25 -9.47 -7.93
CA LEU A 329 -23.31 -10.10 -6.99
C LEU A 329 -22.54 -9.06 -6.16
N GLY A 330 -22.07 -7.99 -6.80
CA GLY A 330 -21.37 -6.88 -6.15
C GLY A 330 -22.25 -6.19 -5.11
N ASP A 331 -23.53 -5.96 -5.44
CA ASP A 331 -24.52 -5.40 -4.52
C ASP A 331 -24.78 -6.33 -3.31
N PHE A 332 -24.97 -7.63 -3.56
CA PHE A 332 -25.23 -8.61 -2.50
C PHE A 332 -24.02 -8.82 -1.57
N ILE A 333 -22.82 -9.03 -2.13
CA ILE A 333 -21.60 -9.20 -1.34
C ILE A 333 -21.25 -7.89 -0.61
N GLY A 334 -21.43 -6.74 -1.29
CA GLY A 334 -21.24 -5.41 -0.73
C GLY A 334 -22.13 -5.14 0.47
N GLY A 335 -23.43 -5.46 0.39
CA GLY A 335 -24.37 -5.25 1.50
C GLY A 335 -24.12 -6.14 2.72
N ILE A 336 -23.74 -7.41 2.51
CA ILE A 336 -23.31 -8.29 3.59
C ILE A 336 -22.04 -7.73 4.24
N THR A 337 -21.07 -7.30 3.44
CA THR A 337 -19.81 -6.75 3.93
C THR A 337 -20.05 -5.47 4.72
N LEU A 338 -20.83 -4.53 4.19
CA LEU A 338 -21.21 -3.27 4.84
C LEU A 338 -21.71 -3.50 6.26
N THR A 339 -22.83 -4.19 6.38
CA THR A 339 -23.51 -4.33 7.66
C THR A 339 -22.83 -5.33 8.58
N GLY A 340 -22.28 -6.41 8.04
CA GLY A 340 -21.50 -7.38 8.80
C GLY A 340 -20.29 -6.72 9.48
N SER A 341 -19.57 -5.89 8.73
CA SER A 341 -18.45 -5.12 9.25
C SER A 341 -18.84 -4.08 10.29
N LEU A 342 -19.99 -3.43 10.16
CA LEU A 342 -20.51 -2.51 11.18
C LEU A 342 -20.86 -3.24 12.49
N ILE A 343 -21.43 -4.45 12.40
CA ILE A 343 -21.67 -5.28 13.59
C ILE A 343 -20.35 -5.72 14.23
N ALA A 344 -19.38 -6.17 13.43
CA ALA A 344 -18.04 -6.53 13.94
C ALA A 344 -17.38 -5.33 14.64
N PHE A 345 -17.40 -4.15 14.02
CA PHE A 345 -16.95 -2.90 14.63
C PHE A 345 -17.64 -2.65 15.98
N GLY A 346 -18.98 -2.68 16.00
CA GLY A 346 -19.75 -2.40 17.22
C GLY A 346 -19.44 -3.38 18.35
N LYS A 347 -19.26 -4.68 18.04
CA LYS A 347 -18.90 -5.70 19.03
C LYS A 347 -17.48 -5.53 19.57
N LEU A 348 -16.51 -5.21 18.70
CA LEU A 348 -15.11 -5.04 19.08
C LEU A 348 -14.87 -3.74 19.86
N ASN A 349 -15.55 -2.67 19.48
CA ASN A 349 -15.48 -1.37 20.13
C ASN A 349 -16.30 -1.32 21.44
N GLY A 350 -17.13 -2.32 21.70
CA GLY A 350 -17.95 -2.42 22.91
C GLY A 350 -19.26 -1.64 22.86
N ASN A 351 -19.66 -1.11 21.70
CA ASN A 351 -20.98 -0.50 21.49
C ASN A 351 -22.11 -1.54 21.46
N LEU A 352 -21.79 -2.77 21.05
CA LEU A 352 -22.72 -3.90 20.98
C LEU A 352 -22.26 -5.02 21.90
N ALA A 353 -23.21 -5.81 22.40
CA ALA A 353 -22.91 -6.97 23.22
C ALA A 353 -22.06 -7.99 22.44
N SER A 354 -20.98 -8.47 23.07
CA SER A 354 -20.08 -9.47 22.47
C SER A 354 -20.67 -10.89 22.43
N LYS A 355 -21.83 -11.13 23.07
CA LYS A 355 -22.51 -12.43 23.03
C LYS A 355 -23.09 -12.68 21.62
N PRO A 356 -23.02 -13.92 21.09
CA PRO A 356 -23.69 -14.25 19.83
C PRO A 356 -25.21 -14.03 19.94
N LEU A 357 -25.80 -13.45 18.90
CA LEU A 357 -27.24 -13.38 18.72
C LEU A 357 -27.75 -14.79 18.35
N ASP A 358 -28.60 -15.36 19.19
CA ASP A 358 -29.09 -16.73 18.99
C ASP A 358 -30.60 -16.72 18.73
N LEU A 359 -30.97 -16.57 17.45
CA LEU A 359 -32.36 -16.64 17.02
C LEU A 359 -32.79 -18.10 16.79
N PRO A 360 -34.04 -18.47 17.16
CA PRO A 360 -34.56 -19.80 16.86
C PRO A 360 -34.59 -20.03 15.35
N GLY A 361 -33.95 -21.10 14.89
CA GLY A 361 -33.89 -21.42 13.46
C GLY A 361 -32.99 -20.50 12.63
N LYS A 362 -32.00 -19.81 13.23
CA LYS A 362 -31.06 -18.89 12.54
C LYS A 362 -30.51 -19.43 11.21
N ASN A 363 -30.17 -20.72 11.14
CA ASN A 363 -29.64 -21.33 9.92
C ASN A 363 -30.68 -21.42 8.80
N PHE A 364 -31.95 -21.67 9.14
CA PHE A 364 -33.05 -21.63 8.16
C PHE A 364 -33.33 -20.22 7.67
N LEU A 365 -33.19 -19.20 8.54
CA LEU A 365 -33.30 -17.79 8.13
C LEU A 365 -32.19 -17.41 7.14
N ASN A 366 -30.95 -17.81 7.40
CA ASN A 366 -29.82 -17.57 6.50
C ASN A 366 -30.02 -18.27 5.14
N LEU A 367 -30.45 -19.53 5.17
CA LEU A 367 -30.70 -20.30 3.95
C LEU A 367 -31.88 -19.72 3.16
N GLY A 368 -32.94 -19.31 3.83
CA GLY A 368 -34.08 -18.61 3.22
C GLY A 368 -33.66 -17.29 2.56
N GLY A 369 -32.79 -16.52 3.22
CA GLY A 369 -32.20 -15.31 2.65
C GLY A 369 -31.41 -15.58 1.37
N LEU A 370 -30.62 -16.66 1.34
CA LEU A 370 -29.89 -17.07 0.13
C LEU A 370 -30.84 -17.44 -1.03
N PHE A 371 -31.91 -18.20 -0.75
CA PHE A 371 -32.90 -18.53 -1.79
C PHE A 371 -33.65 -17.29 -2.29
N LEU A 372 -33.97 -16.35 -1.40
CA LEU A 372 -34.60 -15.09 -1.76
C LEU A 372 -33.67 -14.22 -2.62
N PHE A 373 -32.37 -14.21 -2.31
CA PHE A 373 -31.36 -13.58 -3.15
C PHE A 373 -31.32 -14.21 -4.55
N LEU A 374 -31.25 -15.53 -4.67
CA LEU A 374 -31.25 -16.21 -5.97
C LEU A 374 -32.53 -15.92 -6.78
N PHE A 375 -33.68 -15.81 -6.10
CA PHE A 375 -34.93 -15.39 -6.72
C PHE A 375 -34.85 -13.96 -7.26
N PHE A 376 -34.37 -13.00 -6.46
CA PHE A 376 -34.20 -11.63 -6.91
C PHE A 376 -33.17 -11.50 -8.02
N MET A 377 -32.07 -12.24 -7.96
CA MET A 377 -31.08 -12.31 -9.03
C MET A 377 -31.72 -12.77 -10.34
N PHE A 378 -32.47 -13.88 -10.32
CA PHE A 378 -33.19 -14.35 -11.51
C PHE A 378 -34.17 -13.30 -12.06
N LYS A 379 -34.91 -12.63 -11.19
CA LYS A 379 -35.84 -11.56 -11.58
C LYS A 379 -35.12 -10.34 -12.17
N PHE A 380 -34.02 -9.93 -11.56
CA PHE A 380 -33.21 -8.80 -11.98
C PHE A 380 -32.70 -8.99 -13.40
N LEU A 381 -32.12 -10.16 -13.71
CA LEU A 381 -31.58 -10.45 -15.05
C LEU A 381 -32.64 -10.39 -16.17
N GLY A 382 -33.93 -10.54 -15.83
CA GLY A 382 -35.04 -10.44 -16.77
C GLY A 382 -35.77 -9.09 -16.77
N THR A 383 -35.32 -8.10 -15.99
CA THR A 383 -36.05 -6.83 -15.77
C THR A 383 -35.20 -5.63 -16.15
N SER A 384 -35.70 -4.81 -17.08
CA SER A 384 -35.08 -3.54 -17.49
C SER A 384 -35.72 -2.33 -16.80
N GLY A 385 -35.12 -1.16 -16.98
CA GLY A 385 -35.66 0.10 -16.52
C GLY A 385 -35.75 0.24 -14.99
N PRO A 386 -36.66 1.08 -14.47
CA PRO A 386 -36.81 1.33 -13.03
C PRO A 386 -37.11 0.07 -12.21
N GLY A 387 -37.71 -0.96 -12.81
CA GLY A 387 -37.99 -2.23 -12.14
C GLY A 387 -36.72 -2.96 -11.70
N GLY A 388 -35.68 -2.98 -12.55
CA GLY A 388 -34.40 -3.60 -12.20
C GLY A 388 -33.68 -2.86 -11.06
N VAL A 389 -33.75 -1.53 -11.06
CA VAL A 389 -33.21 -0.68 -9.99
C VAL A 389 -33.89 -0.99 -8.65
N VAL A 390 -35.22 -1.13 -8.64
CA VAL A 390 -35.98 -1.52 -7.45
C VAL A 390 -35.55 -2.90 -6.95
N ILE A 391 -35.32 -3.86 -7.85
CA ILE A 391 -34.86 -5.20 -7.46
C ILE A 391 -33.45 -5.12 -6.84
N LEU A 392 -32.53 -4.33 -7.37
CA LEU A 392 -31.23 -4.12 -6.73
C LEU A 392 -31.37 -3.51 -5.33
N TRP A 393 -32.22 -2.50 -5.13
CA TRP A 393 -32.49 -2.00 -3.77
C TRP A 393 -33.05 -3.06 -2.82
N LEU A 394 -33.86 -4.00 -3.31
CA LEU A 394 -34.34 -5.12 -2.52
C LEU A 394 -33.22 -6.13 -2.21
N VAL A 395 -32.32 -6.39 -3.16
CA VAL A 395 -31.12 -7.21 -2.95
C VAL A 395 -30.20 -6.57 -1.93
N ALA A 396 -29.89 -5.29 -2.07
CA ALA A 396 -29.17 -4.47 -1.10
C ALA A 396 -29.77 -4.55 0.31
N ALA A 397 -31.08 -4.34 0.45
CA ALA A 397 -31.76 -4.41 1.75
C ALA A 397 -31.68 -5.82 2.36
N LEU A 398 -31.89 -6.86 1.55
CA LEU A 398 -31.76 -8.25 1.97
C LEU A 398 -30.33 -8.57 2.41
N ALA A 399 -29.33 -8.17 1.63
CA ALA A 399 -27.91 -8.34 1.93
C ALA A 399 -27.52 -7.67 3.23
N CYS A 400 -27.99 -6.45 3.47
CA CYS A 400 -27.81 -5.72 4.72
C CYS A 400 -28.42 -6.47 5.93
N VAL A 401 -29.65 -6.97 5.81
CA VAL A 401 -30.28 -7.77 6.87
C VAL A 401 -29.49 -9.06 7.13
N MET A 402 -29.05 -9.73 6.07
CA MET A 402 -28.23 -10.94 6.17
C MET A 402 -26.87 -10.65 6.82
N GLY A 403 -26.19 -9.57 6.46
CA GLY A 403 -24.91 -9.18 7.07
C GLY A 403 -25.05 -8.90 8.57
N VAL A 404 -26.10 -8.17 8.98
CA VAL A 404 -26.44 -7.98 10.40
C VAL A 404 -26.63 -9.31 11.10
N HIS A 405 -27.41 -10.22 10.53
CA HIS A 405 -27.75 -11.49 11.16
C HIS A 405 -26.57 -12.47 11.22
N LEU A 406 -25.83 -12.64 10.11
CA LEU A 406 -24.69 -13.56 10.02
C LEU A 406 -23.60 -13.17 11.03
N VAL A 407 -23.12 -11.92 11.01
CA VAL A 407 -22.07 -11.47 11.93
C VAL A 407 -22.62 -11.22 13.34
N GLY A 408 -23.89 -10.83 13.45
CA GLY A 408 -24.62 -10.75 14.71
C GLY A 408 -24.64 -12.08 15.46
N SER A 409 -24.69 -13.19 14.75
CA SER A 409 -24.73 -14.55 15.31
C SER A 409 -23.37 -15.08 15.77
N VAL A 410 -22.26 -14.40 15.45
CA VAL A 410 -20.92 -14.82 15.85
C VAL A 410 -20.51 -14.20 17.20
N GLY A 411 -19.79 -14.94 18.05
CA GLY A 411 -19.31 -14.45 19.34
C GLY A 411 -18.13 -13.48 19.23
N GLY A 412 -17.95 -12.63 20.24
CA GLY A 412 -16.93 -11.59 20.29
C GLY A 412 -15.49 -12.08 20.16
N GLY A 413 -15.17 -13.29 20.63
CA GLY A 413 -13.81 -13.84 20.49
C GLY A 413 -13.55 -14.53 19.15
N ASP A 414 -14.59 -14.91 18.40
CA ASP A 414 -14.47 -15.38 17.03
C ASP A 414 -14.58 -14.24 15.99
N MET A 415 -14.79 -12.98 16.45
CA MET A 415 -14.77 -11.79 15.60
C MET A 415 -13.50 -11.62 14.75
N PRO A 416 -12.29 -11.97 15.21
CA PRO A 416 -11.09 -11.85 14.38
C PRO A 416 -11.20 -12.68 13.09
N VAL A 417 -11.78 -13.88 13.16
CA VAL A 417 -12.05 -14.74 11.98
C VAL A 417 -13.14 -14.11 11.11
N CYS A 418 -14.18 -13.52 11.70
CA CYS A 418 -15.19 -12.80 10.92
C CYS A 418 -14.59 -11.63 10.14
N ILE A 419 -13.66 -10.88 10.73
CA ILE A 419 -12.99 -9.77 10.04
C ILE A 419 -12.22 -10.26 8.81
N THR A 420 -11.55 -11.40 8.88
CA THR A 420 -10.78 -11.95 7.75
C THR A 420 -11.67 -12.52 6.65
N VAL A 421 -12.84 -13.07 7.01
CA VAL A 421 -13.89 -13.44 6.04
C VAL A 421 -14.45 -12.20 5.35
N LEU A 422 -14.77 -11.14 6.10
CA LEU A 422 -15.27 -9.89 5.55
C LEU A 422 -14.22 -9.17 4.69
N ASN A 423 -12.93 -9.32 5.01
CA ASN A 423 -11.82 -8.88 4.15
C ASN A 423 -11.78 -9.66 2.82
N SER A 424 -12.06 -10.96 2.85
CA SER A 424 -12.19 -11.73 1.62
C SER A 424 -13.38 -11.22 0.79
N TYR A 425 -14.53 -10.98 1.44
CA TYR A 425 -15.74 -10.48 0.76
C TYR A 425 -15.54 -9.10 0.14
N SER A 426 -14.84 -8.18 0.80
CA SER A 426 -14.50 -6.88 0.23
C SER A 426 -13.67 -7.02 -1.05
N GLY A 427 -12.73 -7.98 -1.10
CA GLY A 427 -11.98 -8.33 -2.30
C GLY A 427 -12.87 -8.89 -3.42
N TRP A 428 -13.77 -9.82 -3.12
CA TRP A 428 -14.69 -10.39 -4.12
C TRP A 428 -15.73 -9.37 -4.64
N ALA A 429 -16.17 -8.43 -3.79
CA ALA A 429 -17.00 -7.31 -4.20
C ALA A 429 -16.24 -6.42 -5.21
N LEU A 430 -14.94 -6.16 -4.96
CA LEU A 430 -14.09 -5.39 -5.86
C LEU A 430 -13.84 -6.12 -7.19
N VAL A 431 -13.78 -7.46 -7.18
CA VAL A 431 -13.73 -8.26 -8.42
C VAL A 431 -15.01 -8.09 -9.23
N ALA A 432 -16.17 -8.11 -8.57
CA ALA A 432 -17.45 -7.86 -9.22
C ALA A 432 -17.51 -6.44 -9.81
N GLU A 433 -17.10 -5.41 -9.08
CA GLU A 433 -16.94 -4.06 -9.62
C GLU A 433 -15.97 -4.01 -10.81
N GLY A 434 -14.86 -4.74 -10.76
CA GLY A 434 -13.92 -4.83 -11.86
C GLY A 434 -14.53 -5.41 -13.14
N PHE A 435 -15.38 -6.43 -13.03
CA PHE A 435 -16.12 -6.95 -14.18
C PHE A 435 -17.22 -5.99 -14.66
N LEU A 436 -17.94 -5.37 -13.74
CA LEU A 436 -18.97 -4.38 -14.02
C LEU A 436 -18.41 -3.17 -14.79
N LEU A 437 -17.29 -2.62 -14.31
CA LEU A 437 -16.62 -1.45 -14.88
C LEU A 437 -15.59 -1.79 -15.97
N LYS A 438 -15.41 -3.08 -16.29
CA LYS A 438 -14.41 -3.58 -17.25
C LYS A 438 -12.99 -3.10 -16.91
N SER A 439 -12.65 -3.05 -15.63
CA SER A 439 -11.37 -2.60 -15.12
C SER A 439 -10.49 -3.78 -14.67
N PRO A 440 -9.44 -4.13 -15.44
CA PRO A 440 -8.52 -5.21 -15.06
C PRO A 440 -7.80 -4.93 -13.73
N VAL A 441 -7.58 -3.66 -13.40
CA VAL A 441 -6.92 -3.26 -12.14
C VAL A 441 -7.77 -3.66 -10.95
N LEU A 442 -9.06 -3.32 -10.96
CA LEU A 442 -9.99 -3.67 -9.88
C LEU A 442 -10.14 -5.20 -9.75
N THR A 443 -10.21 -5.92 -10.87
CA THR A 443 -10.27 -7.38 -10.86
C THR A 443 -9.01 -8.01 -10.25
N ILE A 444 -7.81 -7.53 -10.63
CA ILE A 444 -6.54 -8.07 -10.11
C ILE A 444 -6.38 -7.75 -8.62
N VAL A 445 -6.60 -6.49 -8.23
CA VAL A 445 -6.47 -6.05 -6.83
C VAL A 445 -7.52 -6.74 -5.97
N GLY A 446 -8.77 -6.80 -6.42
CA GLY A 446 -9.85 -7.49 -5.72
C GLY A 446 -9.56 -8.97 -5.52
N SER A 447 -9.05 -9.65 -6.55
CA SER A 447 -8.67 -11.07 -6.44
C SER A 447 -7.56 -11.28 -5.42
N LEU A 448 -6.53 -10.43 -5.43
CA LEU A 448 -5.43 -10.50 -4.47
C LEU A 448 -5.92 -10.34 -3.02
N ILE A 449 -6.79 -9.36 -2.78
CA ILE A 449 -7.41 -9.12 -1.47
C ILE A 449 -8.30 -10.31 -1.07
N GLY A 450 -9.15 -10.77 -1.99
CA GLY A 450 -10.08 -11.87 -1.79
C GLY A 450 -9.38 -13.16 -1.37
N PHE A 451 -8.34 -13.56 -2.10
CA PHE A 451 -7.53 -14.73 -1.76
C PHE A 451 -6.72 -14.56 -0.48
N SER A 452 -6.11 -13.38 -0.28
CA SER A 452 -5.36 -13.08 0.95
C SER A 452 -6.25 -13.22 2.19
N GLY A 453 -7.46 -12.66 2.17
CA GLY A 453 -8.44 -12.79 3.24
C GLY A 453 -8.87 -14.24 3.49
N ALA A 454 -9.08 -15.03 2.43
CA ALA A 454 -9.47 -16.44 2.55
C ALA A 454 -8.36 -17.30 3.16
N ILE A 455 -7.11 -17.12 2.73
CA ILE A 455 -5.94 -17.82 3.28
C ILE A 455 -5.78 -17.47 4.76
N LEU A 456 -5.84 -16.17 5.08
CA LEU A 456 -5.73 -15.71 6.46
C LEU A 456 -6.85 -16.28 7.35
N THR A 457 -8.08 -16.35 6.83
CA THR A 457 -9.21 -17.01 7.50
C THR A 457 -8.88 -18.47 7.85
N LYS A 458 -8.34 -19.22 6.89
CA LYS A 458 -7.97 -20.64 7.10
C LYS A 458 -6.89 -20.78 8.16
N ILE A 459 -5.83 -19.96 8.09
CA ILE A 459 -4.74 -19.97 9.08
C ILE A 459 -5.28 -19.68 10.48
N MET A 460 -6.20 -18.72 10.63
CA MET A 460 -6.82 -18.44 11.93
C MET A 460 -7.68 -19.59 12.44
N CYS A 461 -8.51 -20.19 11.58
CA CYS A 461 -9.35 -21.33 11.93
C CYS A 461 -8.51 -22.52 12.41
N ASP A 462 -7.42 -22.82 11.70
CA ASP A 462 -6.48 -23.90 12.05
C ASP A 462 -5.76 -23.61 13.36
N ALA A 463 -5.30 -22.38 13.57
CA ALA A 463 -4.65 -21.97 14.82
C ALA A 463 -5.61 -21.99 16.02
N MET A 464 -6.92 -21.94 15.81
CA MET A 464 -7.95 -22.10 16.85
C MET A 464 -8.46 -23.55 16.97
N ASN A 465 -8.02 -24.45 16.08
CA ASN A 465 -8.60 -25.78 15.87
C ASN A 465 -10.14 -25.75 15.76
N ARG A 466 -10.67 -24.79 14.98
CA ARG A 466 -12.11 -24.64 14.72
C ARG A 466 -12.38 -24.65 13.22
N ASP A 467 -13.41 -25.38 12.81
CA ASP A 467 -13.88 -25.34 11.43
C ASP A 467 -14.57 -24.01 11.09
N ILE A 468 -14.34 -23.50 9.88
CA ILE A 468 -14.90 -22.23 9.40
C ILE A 468 -16.43 -22.20 9.45
N MET A 469 -17.11 -23.33 9.16
CA MET A 469 -18.56 -23.42 9.19
C MET A 469 -19.08 -23.33 10.62
N ASN A 470 -18.36 -23.92 11.58
CA ASN A 470 -18.71 -23.82 13.00
C ASN A 470 -18.55 -22.39 13.52
N VAL A 471 -17.54 -21.65 13.04
CA VAL A 471 -17.32 -20.25 13.39
C VAL A 471 -18.40 -19.34 12.79
N LEU A 472 -18.73 -19.49 11.51
CA LEU A 472 -19.66 -18.60 10.81
C LEU A 472 -21.14 -18.88 11.11
N PHE A 473 -21.52 -20.15 11.30
CA PHE A 473 -22.92 -20.54 11.48
C PHE A 473 -23.27 -20.97 12.90
N GLY A 474 -22.28 -20.98 13.81
CA GLY A 474 -22.48 -21.23 15.22
C GLY A 474 -23.12 -22.59 15.50
N GLY A 475 -22.29 -23.64 15.52
CA GLY A 475 -22.63 -24.94 16.10
C GLY A 475 -23.57 -25.82 15.28
N LEU A 476 -23.12 -26.31 14.12
CA LEU A 476 -23.75 -27.51 13.52
C LEU A 476 -23.55 -28.76 14.41
N ASN A 477 -22.60 -28.72 15.33
CA ASN A 477 -22.37 -29.75 16.35
C ASN A 477 -22.63 -29.20 17.76
N ASN A 478 -23.90 -29.19 18.17
CA ASN A 478 -24.31 -28.99 19.57
C ASN A 478 -24.05 -30.27 20.41
N ALA A 479 -22.85 -30.84 20.33
CA ALA A 479 -22.42 -31.72 21.40
C ALA A 479 -22.12 -30.81 22.61
N PRO A 480 -22.69 -31.07 23.81
CA PRO A 480 -22.31 -30.33 24.99
C PRO A 480 -20.79 -30.47 25.15
N VAL A 481 -20.08 -29.34 25.06
CA VAL A 481 -18.66 -29.29 25.38
C VAL A 481 -18.55 -29.75 26.82
N ALA A 482 -17.77 -30.79 27.06
CA ALA A 482 -17.51 -31.25 28.41
C ALA A 482 -16.82 -30.09 29.13
N LYS A 483 -17.54 -29.42 30.05
CA LYS A 483 -16.89 -28.62 31.07
C LYS A 483 -16.06 -29.62 31.87
N GLY A 484 -14.74 -29.46 31.85
CA GLY A 484 -13.84 -30.35 32.60
C GLY A 484 -14.39 -30.54 34.00
N ASN A 485 -14.48 -31.79 34.45
CA ASN A 485 -15.03 -32.12 35.76
C ASN A 485 -14.31 -31.29 36.82
N ASP A 486 -15.08 -30.68 37.72
CA ASP A 486 -14.59 -29.89 38.84
C ASP A 486 -13.91 -30.83 39.85
N THR A 487 -12.61 -31.07 39.66
CA THR A 487 -11.81 -31.95 40.52
C THR A 487 -11.32 -31.18 41.74
N GLY A 488 -12.20 -31.00 42.73
CA GLY A 488 -11.84 -30.59 44.10
C GLY A 488 -11.24 -29.18 44.27
N PRO A 489 -10.86 -28.80 45.50
CA PRO A 489 -10.21 -27.52 45.77
C PRO A 489 -8.81 -27.52 45.13
N LYS A 490 -8.62 -26.69 44.11
CA LYS A 490 -7.33 -26.48 43.46
C LYS A 490 -6.63 -25.30 44.12
N GLU A 491 -5.47 -25.56 44.73
CA GLU A 491 -4.65 -24.50 45.33
C GLU A 491 -3.66 -23.96 44.28
N HIS A 492 -3.56 -22.64 44.16
CA HIS A 492 -2.56 -21.96 43.33
C HIS A 492 -1.54 -21.26 44.21
N VAL A 493 -0.32 -21.10 43.71
CA VAL A 493 0.75 -20.38 44.41
C VAL A 493 0.78 -18.93 43.91
N GLU A 494 0.67 -17.95 44.81
CA GLU A 494 0.83 -16.53 44.47
C GLU A 494 2.25 -16.05 44.74
N THR A 495 2.70 -15.10 43.95
CA THR A 495 4.04 -14.49 44.07
C THR A 495 3.97 -12.98 44.06
N SER A 496 5.09 -12.33 44.38
CA SER A 496 5.20 -10.87 44.45
C SER A 496 6.12 -10.33 43.36
N VAL A 497 5.94 -9.07 42.98
CA VAL A 497 6.81 -8.39 41.99
C VAL A 497 8.28 -8.47 42.41
N ALA A 498 8.57 -8.35 43.71
CA ALA A 498 9.92 -8.42 44.24
C ALA A 498 10.60 -9.78 44.02
N ALA A 499 9.85 -10.87 44.24
CA ALA A 499 10.34 -12.23 44.03
C ALA A 499 10.55 -12.53 42.55
N VAL A 500 9.62 -12.09 41.69
CA VAL A 500 9.75 -12.26 40.23
C VAL A 500 10.93 -11.45 39.68
N ALA A 501 11.15 -10.23 40.16
CA ALA A 501 12.30 -9.42 39.75
C ALA A 501 13.64 -10.11 40.10
N GLU A 502 13.70 -10.78 41.25
CA GLU A 502 14.88 -11.54 41.67
C GLU A 502 15.11 -12.78 40.80
N MET A 503 14.05 -13.53 40.52
CA MET A 503 14.12 -14.67 39.59
C MET A 503 14.61 -14.22 38.21
N LEU A 504 14.05 -13.14 37.65
CA LEU A 504 14.46 -12.61 36.36
C LEU A 504 15.91 -12.12 36.33
N ALA A 505 16.38 -11.47 37.39
CA ALA A 505 17.77 -11.02 37.48
C ALA A 505 18.78 -12.18 37.57
N SER A 506 18.36 -13.35 38.05
CA SER A 506 19.19 -14.55 38.16
C SER A 506 19.08 -15.52 36.97
N ALA A 507 18.13 -15.29 36.07
CA ALA A 507 17.86 -16.15 34.92
C ALA A 507 18.89 -15.97 33.80
N LYS A 508 19.09 -17.00 32.96
CA LYS A 508 19.89 -16.92 31.73
C LYS A 508 19.01 -16.80 30.50
N GLU A 509 17.91 -17.56 30.46
CA GLU A 509 16.94 -17.55 29.37
C GLU A 509 15.53 -17.26 29.88
N VAL A 510 14.91 -16.22 29.31
CA VAL A 510 13.58 -15.74 29.67
C VAL A 510 12.71 -15.70 28.41
N LEU A 511 11.50 -16.23 28.51
CA LEU A 511 10.50 -16.13 27.45
C LEU A 511 9.30 -15.31 27.95
N VAL A 512 8.90 -14.30 27.19
CA VAL A 512 7.66 -13.56 27.45
C VAL A 512 6.59 -14.03 26.47
N VAL A 513 5.45 -14.49 26.98
CA VAL A 513 4.29 -14.90 26.17
C VAL A 513 3.19 -13.85 26.34
N PRO A 514 3.07 -12.88 25.42
CA PRO A 514 2.06 -11.83 25.50
C PRO A 514 0.68 -12.34 25.08
N GLY A 515 -0.36 -11.79 25.70
CA GLY A 515 -1.75 -12.02 25.33
C GLY A 515 -2.60 -10.75 25.33
N TYR A 516 -3.89 -10.91 25.08
CA TYR A 516 -4.83 -9.77 24.96
C TYR A 516 -4.89 -8.89 26.23
N GLY A 517 -4.68 -9.47 27.41
CA GLY A 517 -4.62 -8.71 28.67
C GLY A 517 -3.47 -7.70 28.70
N MET A 518 -2.34 -7.99 28.07
CA MET A 518 -1.22 -7.05 27.92
C MET A 518 -1.63 -5.84 27.08
N ALA A 519 -2.30 -6.09 25.95
CA ALA A 519 -2.79 -5.04 25.05
C ALA A 519 -3.83 -4.16 25.74
N MET A 520 -4.79 -4.76 26.46
CA MET A 520 -5.82 -4.04 27.19
C MET A 520 -5.27 -3.13 28.28
N ALA A 521 -4.27 -3.60 29.02
CA ALA A 521 -3.63 -2.81 30.06
C ALA A 521 -2.66 -1.75 29.51
N ARG A 522 -2.25 -1.85 28.23
CA ARG A 522 -1.18 -1.04 27.63
C ARG A 522 0.18 -1.29 28.30
N ALA A 523 0.51 -2.56 28.49
CA ALA A 523 1.74 -3.00 29.17
C ALA A 523 2.90 -3.31 28.20
N GLN A 524 2.73 -3.16 26.89
CA GLN A 524 3.74 -3.50 25.88
C GLN A 524 5.04 -2.69 26.04
N THR A 525 4.93 -1.39 26.36
CA THR A 525 6.11 -0.52 26.59
C THR A 525 6.95 -1.01 27.75
N ALA A 526 6.32 -1.36 28.87
CA ALA A 526 6.99 -1.90 30.04
C ALA A 526 7.70 -3.23 29.74
N MET A 527 7.11 -4.08 28.90
CA MET A 527 7.74 -5.33 28.45
C MET A 527 8.92 -5.08 27.51
N GLY A 528 8.85 -4.07 26.64
CA GLY A 528 9.98 -3.65 25.80
C GLY A 528 11.15 -3.09 26.63
N GLU A 529 10.85 -2.31 27.67
CA GLU A 529 11.85 -1.80 28.62
C GLU A 529 12.49 -2.93 29.44
N LEU A 530 11.69 -3.87 29.95
CA LEU A 530 12.16 -5.06 30.65
C LEU A 530 13.07 -5.90 29.74
N ALA A 531 12.65 -6.14 28.50
CA ALA A 531 13.43 -6.86 27.49
C ALA A 531 14.79 -6.21 27.24
N SER A 532 14.80 -4.89 27.04
CA SER A 532 16.03 -4.14 26.79
C SER A 532 16.97 -4.19 28.00
N THR A 533 16.43 -4.06 29.21
CA THR A 533 17.19 -4.10 30.47
C THR A 533 17.83 -5.46 30.71
N LEU A 534 17.08 -6.55 30.51
CA LEU A 534 17.60 -7.91 30.67
C LEU A 534 18.68 -8.23 29.63
N ARG A 535 18.45 -7.88 28.36
CA ARG A 535 19.44 -8.13 27.29
C ARG A 535 20.71 -7.31 27.45
N ALA A 536 20.62 -6.08 27.95
CA ALA A 536 21.81 -5.27 28.28
C ALA A 536 22.71 -5.94 29.35
N ASN A 537 22.14 -6.82 30.18
CA ASN A 537 22.83 -7.57 31.22
C ASN A 537 23.11 -9.03 30.82
N ASN A 538 23.21 -9.33 29.52
CA ASN A 538 23.49 -10.66 28.95
C ASN A 538 22.46 -11.75 29.27
N ILE A 539 21.24 -11.38 29.70
CA ILE A 539 20.13 -12.31 29.89
C ILE A 539 19.37 -12.40 28.56
N LYS A 540 19.23 -13.61 28.00
CA LYS A 540 18.53 -13.80 26.74
C LYS A 540 17.03 -13.71 26.98
N LEU A 541 16.39 -12.68 26.46
CA LEU A 541 14.93 -12.58 26.47
C LEU A 541 14.37 -12.73 25.06
N LYS A 542 13.37 -13.59 24.89
CA LYS A 542 12.60 -13.75 23.65
C LYS A 542 11.12 -13.50 23.91
N PHE A 543 10.36 -13.16 22.89
CA PHE A 543 8.90 -13.10 22.91
C PHE A 543 8.34 -14.28 22.11
N GLY A 544 7.45 -15.06 22.70
CA GLY A 544 6.76 -16.16 22.02
C GLY A 544 5.33 -15.75 21.72
N VAL A 545 5.00 -15.52 20.45
CA VAL A 545 3.68 -15.07 20.04
C VAL A 545 2.87 -16.24 19.49
N HIS A 546 1.66 -16.41 20.02
CA HIS A 546 0.70 -17.35 19.45
C HIS A 546 -0.02 -16.70 18.26
N PRO A 547 -0.27 -17.41 17.14
CA PRO A 547 -0.89 -16.81 15.94
C PRO A 547 -2.24 -16.12 16.18
N VAL A 548 -2.99 -16.57 17.18
CA VAL A 548 -4.30 -16.03 17.58
C VAL A 548 -4.27 -15.26 18.90
N ALA A 549 -3.09 -14.86 19.37
CA ALA A 549 -2.98 -13.98 20.54
C ALA A 549 -3.53 -12.58 20.20
N GLY A 550 -4.61 -12.18 20.87
CA GLY A 550 -5.23 -10.86 20.71
C GLY A 550 -6.62 -10.93 20.10
N ARG A 551 -7.00 -9.87 19.38
CA ARG A 551 -8.28 -9.71 18.65
C ARG A 551 -8.10 -9.49 17.15
N MET A 552 -6.88 -9.63 16.64
CA MET A 552 -6.56 -9.59 15.21
C MET A 552 -5.26 -10.36 14.97
N PRO A 553 -5.10 -11.04 13.83
CA PRO A 553 -3.83 -11.65 13.45
C PRO A 553 -2.67 -10.67 13.53
N GLY A 554 -1.57 -11.10 14.15
CA GLY A 554 -0.35 -10.29 14.28
C GLY A 554 -0.50 -9.08 15.21
N GLN A 555 -1.59 -8.95 15.98
CA GLN A 555 -1.78 -7.80 16.86
C GLN A 555 -0.63 -7.67 17.88
N MET A 556 -0.15 -8.78 18.44
CA MET A 556 0.96 -8.73 19.39
C MET A 556 2.26 -8.27 18.72
N ASN A 557 2.56 -8.73 17.50
CA ASN A 557 3.75 -8.33 16.75
C ASN A 557 3.77 -6.81 16.52
N VAL A 558 2.62 -6.22 16.17
CA VAL A 558 2.50 -4.76 15.98
C VAL A 558 2.69 -4.01 17.29
N LEU A 559 2.10 -4.48 18.40
CA LEU A 559 2.26 -3.83 19.71
C LEU A 559 3.69 -3.92 20.25
N LEU A 560 4.38 -5.03 19.99
CA LEU A 560 5.79 -5.20 20.36
C LEU A 560 6.68 -4.29 19.50
N ALA A 561 6.40 -4.16 18.20
CA ALA A 561 7.12 -3.23 17.33
C ALA A 561 6.90 -1.77 17.76
N GLU A 562 5.68 -1.39 18.15
CA GLU A 562 5.38 -0.07 18.75
C GLU A 562 6.21 0.17 20.03
N ALA A 563 6.42 -0.87 20.83
CA ALA A 563 7.26 -0.82 22.03
C ALA A 563 8.78 -0.87 21.72
N GLY A 564 9.18 -0.83 20.45
CA GLY A 564 10.58 -0.84 20.03
C GLY A 564 11.27 -2.20 20.13
N VAL A 565 10.52 -3.31 20.24
CA VAL A 565 11.08 -4.66 20.28
C VAL A 565 11.53 -5.08 18.87
N PRO A 566 12.82 -5.42 18.66
CA PRO A 566 13.30 -5.93 17.38
C PRO A 566 12.60 -7.22 16.98
N HIS A 567 12.27 -7.36 15.68
CA HIS A 567 11.60 -8.54 15.14
C HIS A 567 12.34 -9.85 15.42
N GLU A 568 13.67 -9.82 15.46
CA GLU A 568 14.51 -11.00 15.78
C GLU A 568 14.28 -11.56 17.19
N TRP A 569 13.68 -10.77 18.08
CA TRP A 569 13.38 -11.18 19.44
C TRP A 569 12.00 -11.83 19.54
N VAL A 570 11.18 -11.68 18.50
CA VAL A 570 9.80 -12.17 18.44
C VAL A 570 9.79 -13.45 17.61
N LEU A 571 9.48 -14.55 18.27
CA LEU A 571 9.37 -15.88 17.69
C LEU A 571 7.92 -16.34 17.68
N GLU A 572 7.58 -17.14 16.69
CA GLU A 572 6.26 -17.76 16.59
C GLU A 572 6.19 -19.03 17.46
N MET A 573 4.97 -19.51 17.74
CA MET A 573 4.72 -20.68 18.60
C MET A 573 5.56 -21.91 18.23
N ASP A 574 5.66 -22.24 16.94
CA ASP A 574 6.38 -23.43 16.45
C ASP A 574 7.89 -23.34 16.68
N GLU A 575 8.42 -22.13 16.84
CA GLU A 575 9.84 -21.88 17.08
C GLU A 575 10.17 -21.92 18.58
N VAL A 576 9.22 -21.57 19.45
CA VAL A 576 9.43 -21.53 20.91
C VAL A 576 9.18 -22.86 21.60
N ASN A 577 8.23 -23.67 21.14
CA ASN A 577 7.87 -24.94 21.78
C ASN A 577 9.04 -25.97 21.83
N PRO A 578 9.89 -26.11 20.79
CA PRO A 578 11.07 -26.99 20.85
C PRO A 578 12.12 -26.57 21.89
N ASP A 579 12.20 -25.27 22.23
CA ASP A 579 13.22 -24.68 23.12
C ASP A 579 12.69 -24.42 24.55
N MET A 580 11.46 -24.86 24.85
CA MET A 580 10.75 -24.49 26.07
C MET A 580 11.43 -25.00 27.36
N GLU A 581 12.01 -26.20 27.32
CA GLU A 581 12.71 -26.82 28.48
C GLU A 581 14.00 -26.07 28.87
N ASN A 582 14.57 -25.31 27.95
CA ASN A 582 15.75 -24.48 28.20
C ASN A 582 15.42 -23.16 28.89
N GLN A 583 14.14 -22.74 28.88
CA GLN A 583 13.70 -21.48 29.47
C GLN A 583 13.71 -21.57 31.01
N ASP A 584 14.46 -20.67 31.65
CA ASP A 584 14.54 -20.60 33.11
C ASP A 584 13.27 -20.00 33.69
N VAL A 585 12.76 -18.94 33.07
CA VAL A 585 11.53 -18.26 33.47
C VAL A 585 10.68 -17.93 32.25
N VAL A 586 9.42 -18.34 32.26
CA VAL A 586 8.41 -17.95 31.28
C VAL A 586 7.42 -16.98 31.91
N LEU A 587 7.37 -15.75 31.41
CA LEU A 587 6.45 -14.72 31.85
C LEU A 587 5.23 -14.69 30.92
N VAL A 588 4.08 -15.17 31.39
CA VAL A 588 2.82 -15.14 30.65
C VAL A 588 2.07 -13.84 30.99
N VAL A 589 2.00 -12.91 30.05
CA VAL A 589 1.44 -11.57 30.30
C VAL A 589 0.08 -11.41 29.65
N GLY A 590 -0.98 -11.58 30.45
CA GLY A 590 -2.35 -11.39 29.99
C GLY A 590 -2.80 -12.40 28.92
N ALA A 591 -2.16 -13.56 28.83
CA ALA A 591 -2.59 -14.69 28.01
C ALA A 591 -3.28 -15.76 28.89
N ASN A 592 -4.20 -16.52 28.31
CA ASN A 592 -4.84 -17.64 29.00
C ASN A 592 -5.03 -18.85 28.09
N ASP A 593 -5.95 -18.79 27.12
CA ASP A 593 -6.29 -19.96 26.31
C ASP A 593 -5.12 -20.45 25.44
N VAL A 594 -4.30 -19.53 24.92
CA VAL A 594 -3.13 -19.83 24.08
C VAL A 594 -1.97 -20.52 24.81
N VAL A 595 -2.08 -20.66 26.14
CA VAL A 595 -1.12 -21.36 27.01
C VAL A 595 -1.83 -22.40 27.90
N ASN A 596 -3.05 -22.80 27.55
CA ASN A 596 -3.88 -23.67 28.38
C ASN A 596 -3.62 -25.15 28.05
N SER A 597 -3.09 -25.91 29.00
CA SER A 597 -2.77 -27.34 28.82
C SER A 597 -4.02 -28.22 28.62
N ALA A 598 -5.21 -27.73 28.96
CA ALA A 598 -6.46 -28.41 28.68
C ALA A 598 -6.64 -28.76 27.19
N ALA A 599 -6.04 -27.98 26.30
CA ALA A 599 -6.06 -28.25 24.86
C ALA A 599 -5.42 -29.60 24.48
N GLN A 600 -4.52 -30.13 25.31
CA GLN A 600 -3.84 -31.42 25.11
C GLN A 600 -4.20 -32.47 26.18
N GLU A 601 -4.64 -32.04 27.37
CA GLU A 601 -4.90 -32.92 28.52
C GLU A 601 -6.38 -33.30 28.70
N LEU A 602 -7.32 -32.47 28.22
CA LEU A 602 -8.77 -32.64 28.48
C LEU A 602 -9.57 -32.86 27.20
N GLU A 603 -9.78 -34.13 26.84
CA GLU A 603 -10.61 -34.53 25.71
C GLU A 603 -12.02 -33.93 25.78
N GLY A 604 -12.48 -33.35 24.67
CA GLY A 604 -13.83 -32.80 24.54
C GLY A 604 -14.04 -31.41 25.16
N CYS A 605 -13.00 -30.76 25.67
CA CYS A 605 -13.08 -29.35 26.08
C CYS A 605 -13.15 -28.39 24.86
N ALA A 606 -13.53 -27.12 25.08
CA ALA A 606 -13.79 -26.14 24.03
C ALA A 606 -12.59 -25.80 23.12
N ILE A 607 -11.38 -26.12 23.61
CA ILE A 607 -10.09 -25.86 22.97
C ILE A 607 -9.31 -27.15 22.73
N TRP A 608 -9.95 -28.31 22.83
CA TRP A 608 -9.31 -29.60 22.60
C TRP A 608 -8.67 -29.64 21.21
N GLY A 609 -7.40 -30.04 21.13
CA GLY A 609 -6.60 -30.10 19.91
C GLY A 609 -6.11 -28.74 19.39
N MET A 610 -6.40 -27.63 20.07
CA MET A 610 -5.82 -26.33 19.74
C MET A 610 -4.30 -26.36 19.98
N PRO A 611 -3.47 -25.99 18.99
CA PRO A 611 -2.05 -25.74 19.24
C PRO A 611 -1.93 -24.66 20.30
N VAL A 612 -0.98 -24.81 21.23
CA VAL A 612 -0.75 -23.87 22.33
C VAL A 612 0.75 -23.74 22.58
N ILE A 613 1.16 -22.63 23.19
CA ILE A 613 2.52 -22.49 23.69
C ILE A 613 2.63 -23.28 24.99
N GLU A 614 3.48 -24.31 25.00
CA GLU A 614 3.56 -25.33 26.07
C GLU A 614 4.37 -24.83 27.28
N VAL A 615 3.99 -23.67 27.83
CA VAL A 615 4.75 -22.95 28.87
C VAL A 615 5.06 -23.81 30.11
N TRP A 616 4.21 -24.80 30.40
CA TRP A 616 4.38 -25.71 31.53
C TRP A 616 5.60 -26.63 31.41
N ARG A 617 6.23 -26.75 30.24
CA ARG A 617 7.48 -27.51 30.04
C ARG A 617 8.73 -26.74 30.50
N SER A 618 8.61 -25.46 30.80
CA SER A 618 9.71 -24.63 31.30
C SER A 618 10.01 -24.87 32.78
N LYS A 619 11.15 -24.36 33.26
CA LYS A 619 11.56 -24.53 34.66
C LYS A 619 10.66 -23.76 35.63
N LYS A 620 10.23 -22.55 35.27
CA LYS A 620 9.35 -21.70 36.07
C LYS A 620 8.41 -20.88 35.19
N VAL A 621 7.12 -20.86 35.52
CA VAL A 621 6.10 -20.09 34.81
C VAL A 621 5.48 -19.06 35.74
N ILE A 622 5.39 -17.82 35.30
CA ILE A 622 4.77 -16.72 36.04
C ILE A 622 3.61 -16.16 35.23
N PHE A 623 2.39 -16.25 35.76
CA PHE A 623 1.21 -15.66 35.13
C PHE A 623 0.90 -14.27 35.68
N CYS A 624 0.96 -13.27 34.81
CA CYS A 624 0.57 -11.89 35.11
C CYS A 624 -0.89 -11.66 34.67
N LYS A 625 -1.83 -11.70 35.61
CA LYS A 625 -3.27 -11.51 35.34
C LYS A 625 -4.00 -10.85 36.53
N ARG A 626 -5.19 -10.30 36.29
CA ARG A 626 -5.98 -9.60 37.33
C ARG A 626 -6.63 -10.53 38.37
N SER A 627 -7.06 -11.71 37.95
CA SER A 627 -7.77 -12.69 38.78
C SER A 627 -7.65 -14.08 38.18
N MET A 628 -8.11 -15.11 38.88
CA MET A 628 -8.14 -16.50 38.39
C MET A 628 -9.19 -16.77 37.30
N GLY A 629 -9.89 -15.74 36.81
CA GLY A 629 -10.92 -15.90 35.78
C GLY A 629 -10.44 -16.57 34.48
N GLY A 630 -11.38 -17.20 33.78
CA GLY A 630 -11.17 -17.86 32.49
C GLY A 630 -10.79 -16.89 31.36
N GLY A 631 -10.39 -17.48 30.23
CA GLY A 631 -10.08 -16.77 29.00
C GLY A 631 -11.33 -16.55 28.14
N TYR A 632 -11.17 -16.60 26.83
CA TYR A 632 -12.30 -16.56 25.91
C TYR A 632 -13.13 -17.84 25.99
N ALA A 633 -12.48 -19.00 26.08
CA ALA A 633 -13.14 -20.29 26.16
C ALA A 633 -13.93 -20.50 27.48
N ASP A 634 -13.83 -19.57 28.43
CA ASP A 634 -14.39 -19.66 29.78
C ASP A 634 -14.08 -21.02 30.45
N LEU A 635 -12.87 -21.50 30.18
CA LEU A 635 -12.32 -22.74 30.71
C LEU A 635 -11.28 -22.41 31.78
N ASP A 636 -11.30 -23.17 32.86
CA ASP A 636 -10.23 -23.15 33.85
C ASP A 636 -8.91 -23.64 33.21
N ASN A 637 -7.77 -23.11 33.64
CA ASN A 637 -6.47 -23.46 33.06
C ASN A 637 -5.70 -24.35 34.04
N PRO A 638 -5.47 -25.64 33.72
CA PRO A 638 -4.77 -26.55 34.62
C PRO A 638 -3.33 -26.10 34.94
N VAL A 639 -2.71 -25.30 34.05
CA VAL A 639 -1.34 -24.78 34.26
C VAL A 639 -1.25 -23.91 35.51
N PHE A 640 -2.32 -23.22 35.91
CA PHE A 640 -2.35 -22.39 37.12
C PHE A 640 -2.02 -23.15 38.40
N TYR A 641 -2.23 -24.47 38.39
CA TYR A 641 -2.09 -25.34 39.56
C TYR A 641 -0.90 -26.30 39.45
N LYS A 642 -0.06 -26.15 38.42
CA LYS A 642 1.16 -26.96 38.28
C LYS A 642 2.26 -26.43 39.21
N GLU A 643 3.10 -27.34 39.73
CA GLU A 643 4.11 -27.03 40.75
C GLU A 643 5.13 -25.96 40.32
N ASN A 644 5.45 -25.88 39.02
CA ASN A 644 6.37 -24.90 38.45
C ASN A 644 5.71 -23.54 38.15
N THR A 645 4.44 -23.34 38.51
CA THR A 645 3.68 -22.13 38.15
C THR A 645 3.38 -21.26 39.37
N GLU A 646 3.57 -19.95 39.22
CA GLU A 646 3.17 -18.94 40.21
C GLU A 646 2.32 -17.84 39.57
N MET A 647 1.39 -17.30 40.35
CA MET A 647 0.46 -16.26 39.93
C MET A 647 0.92 -14.90 40.46
N LEU A 648 1.25 -13.98 39.55
CA LEU A 648 1.48 -12.56 39.86
C LEU A 648 0.18 -11.80 39.60
N LEU A 649 -0.67 -11.72 40.63
CA LEU A 649 -1.97 -11.09 40.51
C LEU A 649 -1.87 -9.56 40.55
N GLY A 650 -2.56 -8.91 39.60
CA GLY A 650 -2.62 -7.46 39.51
C GLY A 650 -3.02 -6.94 38.14
N ASP A 651 -3.17 -5.61 38.04
CA ASP A 651 -3.29 -4.96 36.73
C ASP A 651 -1.98 -5.11 35.95
N ALA A 652 -2.06 -5.65 34.73
CA ALA A 652 -0.87 -6.04 33.97
C ALA A 652 0.08 -4.86 33.70
N LYS A 653 -0.43 -3.63 33.55
CA LYS A 653 0.42 -2.45 33.38
C LYS A 653 1.16 -2.13 34.68
N LYS A 654 0.44 -2.02 35.79
CA LYS A 654 1.07 -1.72 37.09
C LYS A 654 2.12 -2.77 37.48
N THR A 655 1.81 -4.05 37.30
CA THR A 655 2.75 -5.13 37.63
C THR A 655 3.95 -5.11 36.70
N SER A 656 3.75 -4.89 35.40
CA SER A 656 4.84 -4.83 34.42
C SER A 656 5.74 -3.61 34.59
N ASP A 657 5.18 -2.42 34.85
CA ASP A 657 5.94 -1.19 35.14
C ASP A 657 6.79 -1.37 36.40
N SER A 658 6.19 -1.92 37.45
CA SER A 658 6.90 -2.20 38.72
C SER A 658 8.00 -3.24 38.52
N LEU A 659 7.74 -4.28 37.73
CA LEU A 659 8.71 -5.33 37.44
C LEU A 659 9.91 -4.78 36.64
N ALA A 660 9.64 -4.00 35.58
CA ALA A 660 10.70 -3.36 34.79
C ALA A 660 11.58 -2.44 35.66
N ALA A 661 10.95 -1.63 36.51
CA ALA A 661 11.67 -0.74 37.44
C ALA A 661 12.53 -1.51 38.45
N MET A 662 11.98 -2.55 39.10
CA MET A 662 12.71 -3.33 40.12
C MET A 662 13.84 -4.16 39.52
N VAL A 663 13.65 -4.74 38.33
CA VAL A 663 14.71 -5.47 37.62
C VAL A 663 15.86 -4.54 37.26
N LYS A 664 15.55 -3.34 36.77
CA LYS A 664 16.56 -2.32 36.47
C LYS A 664 17.35 -1.92 37.72
N GLU A 665 16.67 -1.61 38.82
CA GLU A 665 17.33 -1.24 40.08
C GLU A 665 18.24 -2.36 40.60
N ARG A 666 17.83 -3.63 40.46
CA ARG A 666 18.62 -4.78 40.91
C ARG A 666 19.84 -5.02 40.03
N LEU A 667 19.70 -4.94 38.71
CA LEU A 667 20.80 -5.16 37.78
C LEU A 667 21.80 -4.00 37.74
N GLU A 668 21.39 -2.78 38.09
CA GLU A 668 22.32 -1.64 38.28
C GLU A 668 23.13 -1.72 39.58
N LYS A 669 22.68 -2.50 40.57
CA LYS A 669 23.34 -2.70 41.87
C LYS A 669 24.35 -3.85 41.89
N VAL A 670 24.32 -4.71 40.88
CA VAL A 670 25.23 -5.86 40.67
C VAL A 670 26.29 -5.46 39.66
#